data_AF-M2BSZ7-F1
#
_entry.id   AF-M2BSZ7-F1
#
_cell.length_a   1.000
_cell.length_b   1.000
_cell.length_c   1.000
_cell.angle_alpha   90.00
_cell.angle_beta   90.00
_cell.angle_gamma   90.00
#
_symmetry.space_group_name_H-M   'P 1'
#
loop_
_entity.id
_entity.type
_entity.pdbx_description
1 polymer ?
#
loop_
_entity_poly.entity_id
_entity_poly.type
_entity_poly.pdbx_seq_one_letter_code
_entity_poly.pdbx_strand_id
1 'polypeptide(L)'
;MIKLNLNKSSAASSGRLCVLKRAAALIIAALLLAAVLLFTGCPHKPADNSGGGGSTGGGGGGSHPAVQKYAITFDVEGGNGTLKAKAGGVQISSGDKVEQGKTVTFTAIPLANHKVKMWKLDGALIAGNMSSYYTHTVTKAADIKVSFEALPAGQASYTVLHYQERTVGGYPEEPEDTETLHGAAGANAAYTPKTYEGFTYKPALTVQTSSTIQADSSTVIKLYYERKTVNVTFKLAGGNVGGNTSDIVKTGKYGTALIVSEPVKTGATFNGWEPALPSQALFPAADMTYTAQWQASYSGVVSIKYDSSTIKVFARNSADKWQVIPSGSEVAAGKKLLFGAVNLPSGQQVDKWKVNTKELNGNIYTVNAGDAADEGGQKVITVTYTTKPAEPITVRFDESKIQIDKGDHISVHNGDTVYEGDWLLLRATNIPPGHLVDKWKINTIESYSGEYKVNAADAIDEGGQKVIEITYTTKPAVSVTVRFNESEIEVRNGAAPYPMHTETIVPERSRLSFIAKNLPAGLQVDKWKVNAKELKYPWYMVNALDAIDEGGQKIIRVTYTTRPAVPVTVLFDESTIRVYNSTSHNEIHNGDAVYKGDILSFVAISIPEGQQIDKWKVNTKVLEWSGYEVDAGDAIDEGGQKVIRVTYTTKPGINPIIVKFDPTLVHVFDRMSSMGLQSGQTVYEGAKLDFRIHSSISGTINKWFVNAKGLENYQPYTVNPSDAVYENGQKVIRIRFTVENPKTLTVQFNSSEVECKVFDGTAATPVSSGYQGPAYTYVILKAIIPSGKQVKYWKVNGNIIYTSTGAAWLEGQANPAFATPEGLINISVIFE
;
A
#
# COMPACT_ATOMS: atom_id res chain seq x y z
N MET A 1 -28.19 6.29 -40.52
CA MET A 1 -28.49 5.62 -41.80
C MET A 1 -27.18 5.52 -42.58
N ILE A 2 -26.72 4.32 -42.97
CA ILE A 2 -26.89 3.71 -44.32
C ILE A 2 -26.20 4.59 -45.39
N LYS A 3 -25.21 4.14 -46.18
CA LYS A 3 -25.04 2.90 -46.98
C LYS A 3 -23.56 2.43 -46.92
N LEU A 4 -23.26 1.13 -46.84
CA LEU A 4 -23.19 0.16 -47.96
C LEU A 4 -22.36 0.64 -49.16
N ASN A 5 -21.33 -0.12 -49.52
CA ASN A 5 -21.20 -0.53 -50.92
C ASN A 5 -20.72 -1.99 -50.99
N LEU A 6 -21.55 -2.80 -51.65
CA LEU A 6 -21.37 -4.23 -51.95
C LEU A 6 -21.10 -4.36 -53.46
N ASN A 7 -20.82 -5.60 -53.92
CA ASN A 7 -20.68 -6.01 -55.34
C ASN A 7 -19.33 -5.66 -56.00
N LYS A 8 -18.75 -6.43 -56.93
CA LYS A 8 -19.05 -7.72 -57.65
C LYS A 8 -17.69 -8.22 -58.22
N SER A 9 -17.45 -9.44 -58.74
CA SER A 9 -18.19 -10.71 -58.86
C SER A 9 -17.21 -11.84 -59.25
N SER A 10 -17.72 -13.09 -59.39
CA SER A 10 -17.40 -14.10 -60.44
C SER A 10 -15.97 -14.32 -60.99
N ALA A 11 -15.53 -15.50 -61.42
CA ALA A 11 -15.94 -16.91 -61.29
C ALA A 11 -14.99 -17.73 -62.19
N ALA A 12 -14.47 -18.89 -61.75
CA ALA A 12 -13.91 -19.99 -62.56
C ALA A 12 -13.23 -21.02 -61.63
N SER A 13 -13.09 -22.31 -61.97
CA SER A 13 -13.82 -23.22 -62.85
C SER A 13 -13.28 -24.65 -62.62
N SER A 14 -14.01 -25.70 -63.08
CA SER A 14 -13.59 -27.12 -63.09
C SER A 14 -13.47 -27.82 -61.71
N GLY A 15 -13.86 -29.08 -61.52
CA GLY A 15 -14.50 -30.02 -62.45
C GLY A 15 -15.01 -31.30 -61.74
N ARG A 16 -16.08 -31.87 -62.34
CA ARG A 16 -16.72 -33.20 -62.16
C ARG A 16 -15.87 -34.30 -61.46
N LEU A 17 -16.44 -35.24 -60.67
CA LEU A 17 -17.51 -36.17 -61.08
C LEU A 17 -18.36 -36.76 -59.89
N CYS A 18 -19.54 -37.29 -60.22
CA CYS A 18 -20.61 -37.89 -59.38
C CYS A 18 -20.18 -39.13 -58.55
N VAL A 19 -20.87 -39.64 -57.50
CA VAL A 19 -22.21 -40.30 -57.49
C VAL A 19 -22.82 -40.37 -56.05
N LEU A 20 -24.16 -40.50 -55.96
CA LEU A 20 -25.00 -40.62 -54.73
C LEU A 20 -24.89 -41.98 -53.98
N LYS A 21 -25.11 -42.01 -52.63
CA LYS A 21 -26.39 -42.42 -51.95
C LYS A 21 -26.22 -42.68 -50.42
N ARG A 22 -27.36 -42.63 -49.73
CA ARG A 22 -27.67 -42.66 -48.28
C ARG A 22 -27.10 -43.82 -47.44
N ALA A 23 -26.91 -43.54 -46.13
CA ALA A 23 -27.34 -44.31 -44.93
C ALA A 23 -26.27 -44.80 -43.92
N ALA A 24 -26.39 -44.28 -42.68
CA ALA A 24 -26.15 -44.86 -41.34
C ALA A 24 -25.01 -45.88 -41.05
N ALA A 25 -24.16 -45.58 -40.05
CA ALA A 25 -24.02 -46.33 -38.76
C ALA A 25 -22.71 -45.99 -37.99
N LEU A 26 -22.76 -46.14 -36.67
CA LEU A 26 -21.72 -45.86 -35.65
C LEU A 26 -20.35 -46.56 -35.85
N ILE A 27 -19.29 -45.98 -35.26
CA ILE A 27 -18.44 -46.61 -34.23
C ILE A 27 -17.67 -45.53 -33.42
N ILE A 28 -17.32 -45.87 -32.18
CA ILE A 28 -16.89 -44.97 -31.10
C ILE A 28 -15.38 -44.69 -31.14
N ALA A 29 -14.99 -43.43 -30.83
CA ALA A 29 -13.61 -43.05 -30.56
C ALA A 29 -13.34 -43.03 -29.04
N ALA A 30 -12.15 -43.46 -28.62
CA ALA A 30 -11.64 -43.26 -27.27
C ALA A 30 -10.18 -42.76 -27.35
N LEU A 31 -9.91 -41.61 -26.76
CA LEU A 31 -8.58 -40.99 -26.69
C LEU A 31 -8.41 -40.29 -25.33
N LEU A 32 -7.17 -40.32 -24.85
CA LEU A 32 -6.75 -39.95 -23.49
C LEU A 32 -6.99 -38.47 -23.13
N LEU A 33 -7.17 -38.19 -21.85
CA LEU A 33 -6.65 -36.95 -21.26
C LEU A 33 -6.29 -37.12 -19.78
N ALA A 34 -5.18 -36.49 -19.38
CA ALA A 34 -4.61 -36.57 -18.03
C ALA A 34 -5.21 -35.51 -17.09
N ALA A 35 -5.15 -35.76 -15.77
CA ALA A 35 -5.49 -34.79 -14.74
C ALA A 35 -4.46 -34.81 -13.60
N VAL A 36 -3.99 -33.63 -13.21
CA VAL A 36 -2.91 -33.42 -12.23
C VAL A 36 -3.44 -33.56 -10.79
N LEU A 37 -2.72 -34.30 -9.94
CA LEU A 37 -3.00 -34.42 -8.50
C LEU A 37 -2.09 -33.49 -7.69
N LEU A 38 -2.69 -32.68 -6.82
CA LEU A 38 -2.00 -31.98 -5.73
C LEU A 38 -2.36 -32.67 -4.43
N PHE A 39 -1.37 -33.26 -3.76
CA PHE A 39 -1.51 -33.82 -2.41
C PHE A 39 -0.96 -32.85 -1.37
N THR A 40 -1.74 -32.58 -0.33
CA THR A 40 -1.24 -32.07 0.96
C THR A 40 -1.72 -32.99 2.07
N GLY A 41 -0.83 -33.33 3.00
CA GLY A 41 -1.12 -34.20 4.13
C GLY A 41 0.06 -34.29 5.09
N CYS A 42 -0.21 -34.17 6.38
CA CYS A 42 0.71 -34.27 7.53
C CYS A 42 -0.14 -34.42 8.83
N PRO A 43 0.38 -34.92 9.98
CA PRO A 43 0.31 -36.35 10.30
C PRO A 43 -0.47 -36.69 11.61
N HIS A 44 -0.41 -37.96 12.04
CA HIS A 44 -1.22 -38.58 13.12
C HIS A 44 -0.57 -38.60 14.53
N LYS A 45 -1.36 -38.22 15.58
CA LYS A 45 -1.60 -38.84 16.93
C LYS A 45 -0.40 -39.24 17.88
N PRO A 46 -0.59 -39.56 19.20
CA PRO A 46 -1.74 -40.18 19.90
C PRO A 46 -2.27 -39.52 21.23
N ALA A 47 -3.05 -40.30 22.00
CA ALA A 47 -3.96 -40.03 23.15
C ALA A 47 -3.39 -39.21 24.36
N ASP A 48 -4.16 -38.74 25.35
CA ASP A 48 -5.18 -39.48 26.17
C ASP A 48 -6.26 -38.61 26.90
N ASN A 49 -7.09 -39.27 27.72
CA ASN A 49 -8.42 -38.88 28.26
C ASN A 49 -8.57 -37.68 29.26
N SER A 50 -9.78 -37.07 29.21
CA SER A 50 -10.75 -36.85 30.34
C SER A 50 -11.24 -35.42 30.64
N GLY A 51 -12.50 -35.30 31.11
CA GLY A 51 -13.00 -34.15 31.89
C GLY A 51 -13.84 -33.11 31.12
N GLY A 52 -15.17 -33.15 31.26
CA GLY A 52 -16.10 -32.29 30.51
C GLY A 52 -16.33 -30.87 31.06
N GLY A 53 -17.14 -30.09 30.34
CA GLY A 53 -17.72 -28.84 30.85
C GLY A 53 -17.97 -27.73 29.81
N GLY A 54 -19.24 -27.37 29.61
CA GLY A 54 -19.65 -25.95 29.51
C GLY A 54 -19.32 -25.10 28.27
N SER A 55 -20.22 -25.14 27.29
CA SER A 55 -20.82 -23.97 26.59
C SER A 55 -19.99 -22.91 25.81
N THR A 56 -20.46 -22.66 24.59
CA THR A 56 -20.49 -21.37 23.84
C THR A 56 -19.18 -20.68 23.44
N GLY A 57 -18.87 -20.74 22.13
CA GLY A 57 -17.86 -19.91 21.45
C GLY A 57 -17.89 -20.07 19.93
N GLY A 58 -18.83 -19.42 19.25
CA GLY A 58 -19.01 -19.53 17.78
C GLY A 58 -18.23 -18.48 16.99
N GLY A 59 -17.00 -18.80 16.56
CA GLY A 59 -16.23 -17.97 15.63
C GLY A 59 -16.54 -18.29 14.16
N GLY A 60 -17.01 -17.31 13.39
CA GLY A 60 -17.28 -17.44 11.95
C GLY A 60 -16.19 -16.82 11.08
N GLY A 61 -15.38 -17.65 10.41
CA GLY A 61 -14.34 -17.20 9.48
C GLY A 61 -14.88 -16.73 8.12
N GLY A 62 -14.13 -15.85 7.46
CA GLY A 62 -14.50 -15.25 6.17
C GLY A 62 -14.50 -16.23 4.98
N SER A 63 -15.35 -15.95 4.01
CA SER A 63 -15.56 -16.76 2.81
C SER A 63 -14.50 -16.51 1.72
N HIS A 64 -13.78 -17.57 1.35
CA HIS A 64 -13.28 -17.72 -0.03
C HIS A 64 -14.47 -17.75 -1.02
N PRO A 65 -14.27 -17.46 -2.31
CA PRO A 65 -15.27 -17.80 -3.33
C PRO A 65 -15.62 -19.28 -3.20
N ALA A 66 -16.88 -19.57 -2.90
CA ALA A 66 -17.31 -20.91 -2.56
C ALA A 66 -17.16 -21.84 -3.78
N VAL A 67 -16.12 -22.68 -3.77
CA VAL A 67 -15.96 -23.76 -4.75
C VAL A 67 -17.21 -24.62 -4.67
N GLN A 68 -18.01 -24.66 -5.74
CA GLN A 68 -19.29 -25.35 -5.74
C GLN A 68 -19.06 -26.83 -5.43
N LYS A 69 -19.68 -27.33 -4.35
CA LYS A 69 -19.61 -28.74 -3.95
C LYS A 69 -20.98 -29.40 -4.11
N TYR A 70 -20.97 -30.69 -4.42
CA TYR A 70 -22.16 -31.51 -4.59
C TYR A 70 -22.08 -32.75 -3.72
N ALA A 71 -23.21 -33.17 -3.15
CA ALA A 71 -23.31 -34.38 -2.34
C ALA A 71 -23.26 -35.63 -3.24
N ILE A 72 -22.47 -36.61 -2.84
CA ILE A 72 -22.31 -37.89 -3.55
C ILE A 72 -22.79 -39.01 -2.62
N THR A 73 -23.96 -39.58 -2.89
CA THR A 73 -24.47 -40.75 -2.17
C THR A 73 -24.11 -42.02 -2.92
N PHE A 74 -23.84 -43.07 -2.16
CA PHE A 74 -23.58 -44.40 -2.71
C PHE A 74 -23.96 -45.52 -1.74
N ASP A 75 -24.40 -46.66 -2.29
CA ASP A 75 -24.92 -47.80 -1.51
C ASP A 75 -24.87 -49.13 -2.30
N VAL A 76 -25.08 -50.25 -1.60
CA VAL A 76 -25.18 -51.60 -2.18
C VAL A 76 -26.64 -52.05 -2.25
N GLU A 77 -27.15 -52.19 -3.48
CA GLU A 77 -28.51 -52.67 -3.74
C GLU A 77 -28.59 -54.19 -3.64
N GLY A 78 -29.32 -54.69 -2.65
CA GLY A 78 -29.54 -56.14 -2.43
C GLY A 78 -28.46 -56.86 -1.61
N GLY A 79 -27.50 -56.13 -1.02
CA GLY A 79 -26.43 -56.70 -0.20
C GLY A 79 -25.39 -57.48 -1.02
N ASN A 80 -24.78 -58.49 -0.39
CA ASN A 80 -23.79 -59.40 -1.01
C ASN A 80 -22.47 -58.76 -1.49
N GLY A 81 -22.12 -57.61 -0.93
CA GLY A 81 -20.80 -56.98 -1.07
C GLY A 81 -20.72 -55.68 -0.27
N THR A 82 -19.62 -54.95 -0.45
CA THR A 82 -19.43 -53.59 0.10
C THR A 82 -19.00 -52.63 -1.00
N LEU A 83 -19.21 -51.33 -0.79
CA LEU A 83 -18.85 -50.28 -1.73
C LEU A 83 -18.01 -49.21 -1.01
N LYS A 84 -16.81 -48.94 -1.53
CA LYS A 84 -15.92 -47.86 -1.06
C LYS A 84 -15.79 -46.79 -2.13
N ALA A 85 -15.53 -45.55 -1.74
CA ALA A 85 -15.31 -44.43 -2.65
C ALA A 85 -14.06 -43.63 -2.24
N LYS A 86 -13.28 -43.15 -3.21
CA LYS A 86 -12.15 -42.24 -3.02
C LYS A 86 -12.26 -41.02 -3.94
N ALA A 87 -12.07 -39.82 -3.40
CA ALA A 87 -11.97 -38.56 -4.15
C ALA A 87 -10.56 -37.99 -4.01
N GLY A 88 -9.86 -37.75 -5.12
CA GLY A 88 -8.45 -37.29 -5.07
C GLY A 88 -7.50 -38.24 -4.31
N GLY A 89 -7.82 -39.53 -4.24
CA GLY A 89 -7.06 -40.54 -3.47
C GLY A 89 -7.50 -40.71 -2.01
N VAL A 90 -8.25 -39.77 -1.43
CA VAL A 90 -8.75 -39.83 -0.04
C VAL A 90 -10.11 -40.55 0.00
N GLN A 91 -10.31 -41.43 0.97
CA GLN A 91 -11.60 -42.13 1.15
C GLN A 91 -12.70 -41.16 1.58
N ILE A 92 -13.88 -41.28 0.98
CA ILE A 92 -15.08 -40.50 1.32
C ILE A 92 -16.21 -41.41 1.84
N SER A 93 -17.14 -40.84 2.58
CA SER A 93 -18.38 -41.47 3.06
C SER A 93 -19.57 -41.12 2.17
N SER A 94 -20.62 -41.93 2.22
CA SER A 94 -21.86 -41.69 1.49
C SER A 94 -22.55 -40.44 2.02
N GLY A 95 -22.81 -39.47 1.14
CA GLY A 95 -23.36 -38.15 1.47
C GLY A 95 -22.33 -37.01 1.51
N ASP A 96 -21.03 -37.30 1.42
CA ASP A 96 -19.97 -36.28 1.45
C ASP A 96 -20.07 -35.30 0.26
N LYS A 97 -19.66 -34.04 0.51
CA LYS A 97 -19.70 -32.95 -0.49
C LYS A 97 -18.36 -32.82 -1.21
N VAL A 98 -18.31 -33.26 -2.47
CA VAL A 98 -17.13 -33.21 -3.34
C VAL A 98 -17.18 -31.98 -4.27
N GLU A 99 -16.03 -31.39 -4.56
CA GLU A 99 -15.90 -30.22 -5.44
C GLU A 99 -16.25 -30.54 -6.90
N GLN A 100 -16.92 -29.61 -7.57
CA GLN A 100 -17.24 -29.70 -9.00
C GLN A 100 -15.97 -29.90 -9.83
N GLY A 101 -16.04 -30.81 -10.82
CA GLY A 101 -14.94 -31.16 -11.71
C GLY A 101 -13.96 -32.19 -11.14
N LYS A 102 -14.04 -32.57 -9.85
CA LYS A 102 -13.25 -33.69 -9.31
C LYS A 102 -13.83 -35.03 -9.74
N THR A 103 -12.96 -36.04 -9.86
CA THR A 103 -13.36 -37.43 -10.12
C THR A 103 -13.40 -38.22 -8.81
N VAL A 104 -14.50 -38.96 -8.60
CA VAL A 104 -14.66 -39.95 -7.55
C VAL A 104 -14.50 -41.34 -8.16
N THR A 105 -13.67 -42.18 -7.55
CA THR A 105 -13.50 -43.59 -7.91
C THR A 105 -14.19 -44.46 -6.89
N PHE A 106 -15.14 -45.27 -7.36
CA PHE A 106 -15.88 -46.27 -6.60
C PHE A 106 -15.24 -47.65 -6.79
N THR A 107 -15.19 -48.43 -5.71
CA THR A 107 -14.65 -49.79 -5.68
C THR A 107 -15.65 -50.69 -4.99
N ALA A 108 -16.28 -51.56 -5.77
CA ALA A 108 -17.19 -52.59 -5.30
C ALA A 108 -16.40 -53.85 -4.93
N ILE A 109 -16.63 -54.35 -3.72
CA ILE A 109 -15.97 -55.55 -3.18
C ILE A 109 -17.08 -56.58 -2.97
N PRO A 110 -17.26 -57.56 -3.88
CA PRO A 110 -18.23 -58.64 -3.69
C PRO A 110 -17.93 -59.44 -2.42
N LEU A 111 -18.95 -60.05 -1.81
CA LEU A 111 -18.74 -61.14 -0.86
C LEU A 111 -18.13 -62.36 -1.57
N ALA A 112 -17.60 -63.28 -0.76
CA ALA A 112 -17.12 -64.58 -1.23
C ALA A 112 -18.15 -65.24 -2.17
N ASN A 113 -17.65 -65.80 -3.27
CA ASN A 113 -18.41 -66.44 -4.34
C ASN A 113 -19.49 -65.56 -5.00
N HIS A 114 -19.30 -64.24 -5.01
CA HIS A 114 -20.12 -63.28 -5.77
C HIS A 114 -19.26 -62.44 -6.74
N LYS A 115 -19.93 -61.81 -7.72
CA LYS A 115 -19.36 -60.82 -8.65
C LYS A 115 -20.31 -59.63 -8.83
N VAL A 116 -19.81 -58.51 -9.35
CA VAL A 116 -20.66 -57.36 -9.71
C VAL A 116 -21.62 -57.76 -10.82
N LYS A 117 -22.90 -57.44 -10.63
CA LYS A 117 -23.98 -57.66 -11.59
C LYS A 117 -24.18 -56.44 -12.48
N MET A 118 -24.34 -55.27 -11.87
CA MET A 118 -24.61 -54.00 -12.55
C MET A 118 -24.37 -52.81 -11.62
N TRP A 119 -24.08 -51.66 -12.24
CA TRP A 119 -24.04 -50.35 -11.60
C TRP A 119 -25.22 -49.47 -12.04
N LYS A 120 -25.66 -48.57 -11.16
CA LYS A 120 -26.66 -47.52 -11.44
C LYS A 120 -26.13 -46.15 -11.03
N LEU A 121 -26.49 -45.11 -11.78
CA LEU A 121 -26.31 -43.69 -11.46
C LEU A 121 -27.68 -43.00 -11.51
N ASP A 122 -28.07 -42.32 -10.43
CA ASP A 122 -29.38 -41.66 -10.28
C ASP A 122 -30.55 -42.62 -10.62
N GLY A 123 -30.41 -43.91 -10.25
CA GLY A 123 -31.35 -44.99 -10.57
C GLY A 123 -31.27 -45.55 -12.00
N ALA A 124 -30.59 -44.87 -12.94
CA ALA A 124 -30.41 -45.34 -14.31
C ALA A 124 -29.26 -46.35 -14.44
N LEU A 125 -29.46 -47.41 -15.23
CA LEU A 125 -28.44 -48.45 -15.47
C LEU A 125 -27.24 -47.91 -16.25
N ILE A 126 -26.03 -48.11 -15.70
CA ILE A 126 -24.76 -47.89 -16.40
C ILE A 126 -24.48 -49.11 -17.28
N ALA A 127 -25.00 -49.08 -18.50
CA ALA A 127 -24.93 -50.20 -19.44
C ALA A 127 -23.48 -50.66 -19.70
N GLY A 128 -23.25 -51.97 -19.62
CA GLY A 128 -21.96 -52.60 -19.95
C GLY A 128 -20.91 -52.63 -18.83
N ASN A 129 -21.08 -51.89 -17.71
CA ASN A 129 -20.14 -51.99 -16.60
C ASN A 129 -20.50 -53.15 -15.66
N MET A 130 -19.74 -54.25 -15.76
CA MET A 130 -19.75 -55.38 -14.81
C MET A 130 -18.45 -55.48 -14.00
N SER A 131 -17.61 -54.44 -14.02
CA SER A 131 -16.34 -54.43 -13.31
C SER A 131 -16.49 -54.03 -11.85
N SER A 132 -15.49 -54.34 -11.03
CA SER A 132 -15.39 -53.93 -9.62
C SER A 132 -15.15 -52.42 -9.42
N TYR A 133 -15.09 -51.63 -10.50
CA TYR A 133 -14.81 -50.19 -10.43
C TYR A 133 -15.83 -49.35 -11.21
N TYR A 134 -16.06 -48.13 -10.75
CA TYR A 134 -16.77 -47.10 -11.50
C TYR A 134 -16.17 -45.72 -11.18
N THR A 135 -16.02 -44.86 -12.17
CA THR A 135 -15.50 -43.50 -12.00
C THR A 135 -16.55 -42.47 -12.41
N HIS A 136 -16.78 -41.48 -11.55
CA HIS A 136 -17.76 -40.41 -11.76
C HIS A 136 -17.10 -39.04 -11.65
N THR A 137 -17.30 -38.17 -12.64
CA THR A 137 -16.86 -36.77 -12.57
C THR A 137 -17.99 -35.90 -12.03
N VAL A 138 -17.75 -35.25 -10.89
CA VAL A 138 -18.75 -34.52 -10.13
C VAL A 138 -19.17 -33.25 -10.87
N THR A 139 -20.40 -33.23 -11.36
CA THR A 139 -21.00 -32.09 -12.10
C THR A 139 -22.29 -31.57 -11.48
N LYS A 140 -22.95 -32.41 -10.68
CA LYS A 140 -24.14 -32.15 -9.86
C LYS A 140 -24.15 -33.17 -8.70
N ALA A 141 -25.18 -33.16 -7.85
CA ALA A 141 -25.40 -34.24 -6.89
C ALA A 141 -25.74 -35.56 -7.63
N ALA A 142 -25.28 -36.68 -7.09
CA ALA A 142 -25.35 -37.99 -7.73
C ALA A 142 -25.54 -39.15 -6.72
N ASP A 143 -26.36 -40.14 -7.08
CA ASP A 143 -26.56 -41.38 -6.33
C ASP A 143 -26.01 -42.60 -7.09
N ILE A 144 -25.03 -43.31 -6.52
CA ILE A 144 -24.35 -44.45 -7.16
C ILE A 144 -24.70 -45.75 -6.44
N LYS A 145 -25.31 -46.71 -7.15
CA LYS A 145 -25.61 -48.04 -6.58
C LYS A 145 -24.90 -49.15 -7.33
N VAL A 146 -24.45 -50.16 -6.59
CA VAL A 146 -23.94 -51.42 -7.15
C VAL A 146 -24.78 -52.58 -6.64
N SER A 147 -24.98 -53.61 -7.45
CA SER A 147 -25.57 -54.88 -7.04
C SER A 147 -24.69 -56.04 -7.47
N PHE A 148 -24.80 -57.16 -6.76
CA PHE A 148 -23.98 -58.35 -6.94
C PHE A 148 -24.83 -59.57 -7.31
N GLU A 149 -24.23 -60.57 -7.93
CA GLU A 149 -24.82 -61.88 -8.16
C GLU A 149 -23.83 -63.00 -7.82
N ALA A 150 -24.36 -64.17 -7.45
CA ALA A 150 -23.55 -65.34 -7.13
C ALA A 150 -22.76 -65.85 -8.35
N LEU A 151 -21.59 -66.42 -8.12
CA LEU A 151 -20.83 -67.12 -9.15
C LEU A 151 -21.52 -68.43 -9.57
N PRO A 152 -21.36 -68.88 -10.83
CA PRO A 152 -21.81 -70.20 -11.27
C PRO A 152 -21.20 -71.33 -10.44
N ALA A 153 -21.93 -72.43 -10.28
CA ALA A 153 -21.45 -73.62 -9.60
C ALA A 153 -20.12 -74.13 -10.21
N GLY A 154 -19.14 -74.43 -9.36
CA GLY A 154 -17.78 -74.80 -9.76
C GLY A 154 -16.81 -73.63 -9.93
N GLN A 155 -17.27 -72.38 -9.83
CA GLN A 155 -16.40 -71.20 -9.71
C GLN A 155 -16.28 -70.73 -8.26
N ALA A 156 -15.15 -70.11 -7.94
CA ALA A 156 -14.92 -69.42 -6.68
C ALA A 156 -14.17 -68.10 -6.87
N SER A 157 -14.33 -67.18 -5.92
CA SER A 157 -13.60 -65.91 -5.92
C SER A 157 -12.23 -66.02 -5.25
N TYR A 158 -11.32 -65.11 -5.59
CA TYR A 158 -10.02 -64.96 -4.95
C TYR A 158 -9.59 -63.49 -4.97
N THR A 159 -8.67 -63.11 -4.08
CA THR A 159 -8.30 -61.71 -3.87
C THR A 159 -6.86 -61.43 -4.28
N VAL A 160 -6.62 -60.33 -4.99
CA VAL A 160 -5.29 -59.80 -5.29
C VAL A 160 -5.11 -58.48 -4.53
N LEU A 161 -4.05 -58.38 -3.73
CA LEU A 161 -3.71 -57.24 -2.88
C LEU A 161 -2.45 -56.56 -3.42
N HIS A 162 -2.46 -55.24 -3.55
CA HIS A 162 -1.36 -54.47 -4.14
C HIS A 162 -0.76 -53.56 -3.08
N TYR A 163 0.51 -53.81 -2.75
CA TYR A 163 1.26 -53.12 -1.71
C TYR A 163 2.34 -52.22 -2.34
N GLN A 164 2.23 -50.91 -2.15
CA GLN A 164 3.21 -49.93 -2.59
C GLN A 164 4.20 -49.63 -1.46
N GLU A 165 5.48 -49.51 -1.76
CA GLU A 165 6.47 -49.22 -0.72
C GLU A 165 6.26 -47.79 -0.18
N ARG A 166 6.33 -47.59 1.14
CA ARG A 166 6.23 -46.27 1.77
C ARG A 166 7.41 -45.37 1.39
N THR A 167 7.26 -44.08 1.65
CA THR A 167 8.37 -43.10 1.59
C THR A 167 9.44 -43.38 2.65
N VAL A 168 9.04 -43.94 3.80
CA VAL A 168 9.91 -44.43 4.89
C VAL A 168 9.29 -45.72 5.46
N GLY A 169 10.11 -46.76 5.67
CA GLY A 169 9.69 -47.96 6.42
C GLY A 169 8.88 -48.99 5.62
N GLY A 170 9.48 -49.56 4.57
CA GLY A 170 9.01 -50.78 3.90
C GLY A 170 7.60 -50.70 3.30
N TYR A 171 6.90 -51.83 3.26
CA TYR A 171 5.51 -51.93 2.77
C TYR A 171 4.48 -51.77 3.90
N PRO A 172 3.25 -51.32 3.61
CA PRO A 172 2.20 -51.24 4.61
C PRO A 172 1.60 -52.60 4.99
N GLU A 173 0.95 -52.62 6.15
CA GLU A 173 0.19 -53.78 6.64
C GLU A 173 -1.09 -53.97 5.81
N GLU A 174 -1.76 -52.86 5.52
CA GLU A 174 -2.93 -52.77 4.64
C GLU A 174 -2.52 -52.37 3.21
N PRO A 175 -3.06 -53.01 2.16
CA PRO A 175 -2.74 -52.69 0.77
C PRO A 175 -3.45 -51.42 0.28
N GLU A 176 -2.81 -50.69 -0.63
CA GLU A 176 -3.38 -49.47 -1.24
C GLU A 176 -4.55 -49.74 -2.20
N ASP A 177 -4.55 -50.90 -2.85
CA ASP A 177 -5.49 -51.34 -3.87
C ASP A 177 -5.76 -52.86 -3.77
N THR A 178 -6.96 -53.29 -4.13
CA THR A 178 -7.45 -54.66 -3.94
C THR A 178 -8.40 -55.03 -5.07
N GLU A 179 -8.19 -56.19 -5.67
CA GLU A 179 -9.04 -56.77 -6.71
C GLU A 179 -9.67 -58.07 -6.20
N THR A 180 -10.98 -58.24 -6.44
CA THR A 180 -11.67 -59.51 -6.29
C THR A 180 -11.87 -60.11 -7.68
N LEU A 181 -11.22 -61.23 -7.94
CA LEU A 181 -11.28 -61.98 -9.20
C LEU A 181 -12.02 -63.30 -8.97
N HIS A 182 -12.31 -64.04 -10.03
CA HIS A 182 -12.97 -65.35 -9.96
C HIS A 182 -12.47 -66.30 -11.06
N GLY A 183 -12.64 -67.60 -10.83
CA GLY A 183 -12.26 -68.65 -11.76
C GLY A 183 -12.78 -70.01 -11.31
N ALA A 184 -12.49 -71.07 -12.08
CA ALA A 184 -12.86 -72.43 -11.68
C ALA A 184 -12.11 -72.86 -10.42
N ALA A 185 -12.81 -73.42 -9.44
CA ALA A 185 -12.19 -73.96 -8.23
C ALA A 185 -11.21 -75.10 -8.61
N GLY A 186 -10.04 -75.10 -7.99
CA GLY A 186 -8.94 -76.03 -8.31
C GLY A 186 -8.07 -75.62 -9.52
N ALA A 187 -8.43 -74.58 -10.29
CA ALA A 187 -7.54 -74.01 -11.31
C ALA A 187 -6.48 -73.09 -10.69
N ASN A 188 -5.38 -72.83 -11.40
CA ASN A 188 -4.39 -71.84 -10.97
C ASN A 188 -4.98 -70.42 -10.96
N ALA A 189 -4.76 -69.67 -9.88
CA ALA A 189 -5.19 -68.28 -9.79
C ALA A 189 -4.33 -67.39 -10.70
N ALA A 190 -4.96 -66.72 -11.67
CA ALA A 190 -4.28 -65.80 -12.59
C ALA A 190 -4.24 -64.38 -12.01
N TYR A 191 -3.19 -63.63 -12.31
CA TYR A 191 -3.10 -62.22 -11.94
C TYR A 191 -2.26 -61.45 -12.97
N THR A 192 -2.55 -60.16 -13.12
CA THR A 192 -1.80 -59.25 -13.98
C THR A 192 -1.29 -58.10 -13.13
N PRO A 193 0.04 -57.90 -13.00
CA PRO A 193 0.57 -56.76 -12.26
C PRO A 193 0.11 -55.43 -12.85
N LYS A 194 -0.43 -54.54 -12.01
CA LYS A 194 -0.80 -53.18 -12.38
C LYS A 194 0.45 -52.31 -12.59
N THR A 195 0.30 -51.21 -13.32
CA THR A 195 1.33 -50.16 -13.41
C THR A 195 0.96 -49.01 -12.49
N TYR A 196 1.86 -48.65 -11.58
CA TYR A 196 1.72 -47.47 -10.72
C TYR A 196 2.87 -46.49 -11.00
N GLU A 197 2.54 -45.21 -11.18
CA GLU A 197 3.53 -44.16 -11.46
C GLU A 197 4.54 -44.05 -10.30
N GLY A 198 5.83 -44.02 -10.64
CA GLY A 198 6.90 -43.95 -9.64
C GLY A 198 7.17 -45.23 -8.85
N PHE A 199 6.59 -46.37 -9.24
CA PHE A 199 6.87 -47.68 -8.65
C PHE A 199 7.30 -48.73 -9.68
N THR A 200 7.81 -49.85 -9.19
CA THR A 200 8.22 -51.01 -9.99
C THR A 200 7.80 -52.30 -9.30
N TYR A 201 7.02 -53.15 -10.00
CA TYR A 201 6.58 -54.45 -9.51
C TYR A 201 7.78 -55.38 -9.20
N LYS A 202 7.72 -56.08 -8.06
CA LYS A 202 8.75 -57.02 -7.61
C LYS A 202 8.17 -58.44 -7.58
N PRO A 203 8.32 -59.23 -8.67
CA PRO A 203 7.78 -60.58 -8.73
C PRO A 203 8.38 -61.50 -7.65
N ALA A 204 9.64 -61.29 -7.25
CA ALA A 204 10.32 -62.05 -6.20
C ALA A 204 9.72 -61.87 -4.79
N LEU A 205 8.88 -60.85 -4.57
CA LEU A 205 8.17 -60.62 -3.30
C LEU A 205 6.73 -61.13 -3.33
N THR A 206 6.26 -61.69 -4.45
CA THR A 206 4.85 -62.11 -4.59
C THR A 206 4.53 -63.30 -3.72
N VAL A 207 3.53 -63.16 -2.85
CA VAL A 207 3.08 -64.20 -1.93
C VAL A 207 1.69 -64.68 -2.35
N GLN A 208 1.51 -66.00 -2.44
CA GLN A 208 0.23 -66.62 -2.76
C GLN A 208 -0.13 -67.64 -1.67
N THR A 209 -1.33 -67.56 -1.10
CA THR A 209 -1.74 -68.44 0.02
C THR A 209 -2.06 -69.87 -0.41
N SER A 210 -2.39 -70.08 -1.68
CA SER A 210 -2.68 -71.38 -2.29
C SER A 210 -2.39 -71.33 -3.78
N SER A 211 -1.67 -72.31 -4.32
CA SER A 211 -1.35 -72.42 -5.77
C SER A 211 -2.60 -72.45 -6.66
N THR A 212 -3.71 -72.99 -6.14
CA THR A 212 -5.01 -73.07 -6.82
C THR A 212 -6.08 -72.21 -6.14
N ILE A 213 -7.14 -71.89 -6.88
CA ILE A 213 -8.34 -71.20 -6.39
C ILE A 213 -9.12 -72.16 -5.47
N GLN A 214 -9.25 -71.78 -4.19
CA GLN A 214 -9.99 -72.56 -3.18
C GLN A 214 -11.49 -72.26 -3.23
N ALA A 215 -12.31 -73.30 -3.04
CA ALA A 215 -13.77 -73.19 -3.15
C ALA A 215 -14.42 -72.29 -2.06
N ASP A 216 -13.73 -72.10 -0.94
CA ASP A 216 -14.11 -71.24 0.19
C ASP A 216 -13.74 -69.75 -0.02
N SER A 217 -13.13 -69.41 -1.16
CA SER A 217 -12.56 -68.08 -1.47
C SER A 217 -11.38 -67.63 -0.60
N SER A 218 -10.66 -68.55 0.06
CA SER A 218 -9.49 -68.22 0.90
C SER A 218 -8.20 -67.90 0.12
N THR A 219 -8.20 -68.06 -1.22
CA THR A 219 -7.03 -67.76 -2.05
C THR A 219 -6.76 -66.26 -2.11
N VAL A 220 -5.57 -65.85 -1.67
CA VAL A 220 -5.07 -64.47 -1.69
C VAL A 220 -3.70 -64.43 -2.36
N ILE A 221 -3.52 -63.47 -3.25
CA ILE A 221 -2.25 -63.13 -3.90
C ILE A 221 -1.85 -61.72 -3.43
N LYS A 222 -0.61 -61.54 -2.98
CA LYS A 222 -0.04 -60.25 -2.58
C LYS A 222 1.06 -59.85 -3.57
N LEU A 223 0.86 -58.72 -4.25
CA LEU A 223 1.78 -58.13 -5.21
C LEU A 223 2.44 -56.89 -4.60
N TYR A 224 3.77 -56.80 -4.70
CA TYR A 224 4.56 -55.75 -4.07
C TYR A 224 5.25 -54.86 -5.10
N TYR A 225 5.26 -53.55 -4.85
CA TYR A 225 5.73 -52.52 -5.78
C TYR A 225 6.74 -51.60 -5.09
N GLU A 226 8.03 -51.79 -5.38
CA GLU A 226 9.12 -50.96 -4.83
C GLU A 226 9.00 -49.52 -5.36
N ARG A 227 9.26 -48.54 -4.50
CA ARG A 227 9.21 -47.12 -4.86
C ARG A 227 10.52 -46.74 -5.56
N LYS A 228 10.41 -46.20 -6.78
CA LYS A 228 11.58 -45.82 -7.57
C LYS A 228 12.43 -44.80 -6.82
N THR A 229 13.75 -45.02 -6.86
CA THR A 229 14.74 -44.01 -6.49
C THR A 229 15.19 -43.32 -7.78
N VAL A 230 15.18 -41.99 -7.78
CA VAL A 230 15.48 -41.16 -8.96
C VAL A 230 16.51 -40.09 -8.61
N ASN A 231 17.17 -39.57 -9.64
CA ASN A 231 18.09 -38.44 -9.54
C ASN A 231 17.46 -37.17 -10.10
N VAL A 232 17.57 -36.08 -9.35
CA VAL A 232 17.23 -34.73 -9.80
C VAL A 232 18.50 -33.90 -9.88
N THR A 233 18.81 -33.40 -11.06
CA THR A 233 20.03 -32.63 -11.34
C THR A 233 19.70 -31.15 -11.50
N PHE A 234 20.31 -30.30 -10.68
CA PHE A 234 20.19 -28.85 -10.75
C PHE A 234 21.43 -28.24 -11.40
N LYS A 235 21.29 -27.78 -12.65
CA LYS A 235 22.33 -27.11 -13.42
C LYS A 235 22.39 -25.64 -13.08
N LEU A 236 23.53 -25.19 -12.54
CA LEU A 236 23.64 -23.82 -12.00
C LEU A 236 23.81 -22.75 -13.10
N ALA A 237 24.01 -23.14 -14.36
CA ALA A 237 24.11 -22.25 -15.53
C ALA A 237 25.09 -21.07 -15.33
N GLY A 238 26.25 -21.34 -14.72
CA GLY A 238 27.28 -20.36 -14.40
C GLY A 238 27.08 -19.58 -13.10
N GLY A 239 26.12 -19.98 -12.25
CA GLY A 239 26.07 -19.58 -10.84
C GLY A 239 26.78 -20.58 -9.92
N ASN A 240 26.63 -20.39 -8.61
CA ASN A 240 27.15 -21.27 -7.56
C ASN A 240 26.17 -21.38 -6.38
N VAL A 241 26.32 -22.42 -5.55
CA VAL A 241 25.67 -22.54 -4.23
C VAL A 241 26.76 -22.74 -3.19
N GLY A 242 26.86 -21.84 -2.21
CA GLY A 242 27.91 -21.90 -1.17
C GLY A 242 29.34 -21.88 -1.73
N GLY A 243 29.56 -21.22 -2.88
CA GLY A 243 30.85 -21.22 -3.59
C GLY A 243 31.08 -22.39 -4.55
N ASN A 244 30.26 -23.44 -4.53
CA ASN A 244 30.39 -24.58 -5.44
C ASN A 244 29.64 -24.34 -6.77
N THR A 245 30.35 -24.47 -7.89
CA THR A 245 29.86 -24.25 -9.26
C THR A 245 29.39 -25.52 -9.98
N SER A 246 29.56 -26.70 -9.37
CA SER A 246 29.16 -27.98 -9.96
C SER A 246 27.64 -28.17 -9.98
N ASP A 247 27.14 -28.96 -10.93
CA ASP A 247 25.73 -29.39 -10.94
C ASP A 247 25.38 -30.11 -9.63
N ILE A 248 24.25 -29.74 -9.00
CA ILE A 248 23.81 -30.34 -7.74
C ILE A 248 22.90 -31.52 -8.06
N VAL A 249 23.37 -32.74 -7.81
CA VAL A 249 22.54 -33.95 -7.89
C VAL A 249 21.92 -34.25 -6.54
N LYS A 250 20.60 -34.45 -6.51
CA LYS A 250 19.84 -34.95 -5.37
C LYS A 250 19.27 -36.32 -5.75
N THR A 251 19.40 -37.31 -4.86
CA THR A 251 18.87 -38.66 -5.06
C THR A 251 17.85 -38.96 -3.97
N GLY A 252 16.70 -39.55 -4.35
CA GLY A 252 15.60 -39.77 -3.42
C GLY A 252 14.50 -40.64 -4.00
N LYS A 253 13.61 -41.13 -3.13
CA LYS A 253 12.47 -41.97 -3.54
C LYS A 253 11.32 -41.10 -4.03
N TYR A 254 10.61 -41.55 -5.08
CA TYR A 254 9.45 -40.86 -5.63
C TYR A 254 8.48 -40.36 -4.55
N GLY A 255 8.13 -39.06 -4.58
CA GLY A 255 7.20 -38.44 -3.63
C GLY A 255 7.78 -38.06 -2.27
N THR A 256 9.10 -38.23 -2.01
CA THR A 256 9.76 -37.61 -0.85
C THR A 256 10.07 -36.13 -1.11
N ALA A 257 10.26 -35.33 -0.05
CA ALA A 257 10.57 -33.90 -0.18
C ALA A 257 11.91 -33.66 -0.91
N LEU A 258 11.91 -32.71 -1.85
CA LEU A 258 13.07 -32.30 -2.62
C LEU A 258 13.49 -30.89 -2.22
N ILE A 259 14.67 -30.75 -1.61
CA ILE A 259 15.19 -29.47 -1.09
C ILE A 259 16.45 -29.07 -1.86
N VAL A 260 16.42 -27.86 -2.42
CA VAL A 260 17.53 -27.21 -3.11
C VAL A 260 17.66 -25.76 -2.63
N SER A 261 18.88 -25.27 -2.47
CA SER A 261 19.15 -23.86 -2.15
C SER A 261 19.13 -23.01 -3.41
N GLU A 262 18.72 -21.75 -3.31
CA GLU A 262 18.81 -20.81 -4.42
C GLU A 262 20.28 -20.54 -4.79
N PRO A 263 20.65 -20.61 -6.08
CA PRO A 263 22.00 -20.30 -6.53
C PRO A 263 22.21 -18.79 -6.66
N VAL A 264 23.47 -18.36 -6.57
CA VAL A 264 23.92 -16.98 -6.78
C VAL A 264 24.87 -16.88 -7.96
N LYS A 265 24.86 -15.74 -8.68
CA LYS A 265 25.74 -15.48 -9.81
C LYS A 265 26.15 -14.01 -9.85
N THR A 266 27.44 -13.75 -9.96
CA THR A 266 27.96 -12.37 -10.06
C THR A 266 27.39 -11.69 -11.31
N GLY A 267 26.77 -10.52 -11.14
CA GLY A 267 26.17 -9.76 -12.25
C GLY A 267 24.84 -10.29 -12.78
N ALA A 268 24.16 -11.22 -12.08
CA ALA A 268 22.82 -11.67 -12.46
C ALA A 268 21.95 -12.06 -11.25
N THR A 269 20.66 -11.75 -11.30
CA THR A 269 19.66 -12.23 -10.33
C THR A 269 19.12 -13.58 -10.77
N PHE A 270 18.95 -14.48 -9.81
CA PHE A 270 18.30 -15.77 -10.03
C PHE A 270 16.81 -15.53 -10.35
N ASN A 271 16.34 -16.08 -11.46
CA ASN A 271 14.99 -15.88 -11.99
C ASN A 271 14.16 -17.17 -11.97
N GLY A 272 14.52 -18.12 -11.10
CA GLY A 272 13.89 -19.43 -10.99
C GLY A 272 14.58 -20.54 -11.79
N TRP A 273 13.99 -21.73 -11.73
CA TRP A 273 14.45 -22.92 -12.46
C TRP A 273 13.62 -23.14 -13.72
N GLU A 274 14.23 -23.72 -14.76
CA GLU A 274 13.54 -24.23 -15.95
C GLU A 274 13.74 -25.76 -16.04
N PRO A 275 12.66 -26.57 -16.08
CA PRO A 275 11.26 -26.17 -15.92
C PRO A 275 10.96 -25.62 -14.51
N ALA A 276 9.88 -24.86 -14.35
CA ALA A 276 9.54 -24.27 -13.06
C ALA A 276 9.35 -25.34 -11.96
N LEU A 277 9.92 -25.11 -10.76
CA LEU A 277 9.65 -25.93 -9.59
C LEU A 277 8.22 -25.69 -9.07
N PRO A 278 7.48 -26.74 -8.68
CA PRO A 278 6.19 -26.57 -8.00
C PRO A 278 6.41 -26.01 -6.58
N SER A 279 5.38 -25.37 -6.03
CA SER A 279 5.41 -24.74 -4.69
C SER A 279 5.77 -25.69 -3.54
N GLN A 280 5.52 -26.99 -3.72
CA GLN A 280 6.06 -28.05 -2.87
C GLN A 280 6.83 -29.03 -3.76
N ALA A 281 8.15 -28.89 -3.81
CA ALA A 281 9.01 -29.77 -4.59
C ALA A 281 9.12 -31.17 -3.96
N LEU A 282 8.78 -32.19 -4.74
CA LEU A 282 8.93 -33.60 -4.40
C LEU A 282 9.82 -34.29 -5.46
N PHE A 283 10.42 -35.43 -5.10
CA PHE A 283 11.12 -36.27 -6.08
C PHE A 283 10.14 -36.82 -7.13
N PRO A 284 10.40 -36.62 -8.44
CA PRO A 284 9.53 -37.07 -9.54
C PRO A 284 9.55 -38.58 -9.77
N ALA A 285 8.72 -39.07 -10.70
CA ALA A 285 8.58 -40.50 -11.01
C ALA A 285 9.69 -41.07 -11.92
N ALA A 286 10.54 -40.21 -12.47
CA ALA A 286 11.71 -40.49 -13.30
C ALA A 286 12.77 -39.40 -13.12
N ASP A 287 14.02 -39.65 -13.52
CA ASP A 287 15.12 -38.68 -13.42
C ASP A 287 14.79 -37.36 -14.14
N MET A 288 15.15 -36.23 -13.53
CA MET A 288 14.75 -34.90 -14.00
C MET A 288 15.91 -33.90 -13.90
N THR A 289 15.95 -32.92 -14.80
CA THR A 289 16.96 -31.86 -14.81
C THR A 289 16.29 -30.49 -14.77
N TYR A 290 16.79 -29.64 -13.88
CA TYR A 290 16.40 -28.24 -13.71
C TYR A 290 17.58 -27.34 -14.04
N THR A 291 17.38 -26.28 -14.80
CA THR A 291 18.45 -25.34 -15.19
C THR A 291 18.15 -23.94 -14.65
N ALA A 292 19.08 -23.37 -13.90
CA ALA A 292 18.93 -22.04 -13.31
C ALA A 292 18.79 -20.97 -14.40
N GLN A 293 17.73 -20.17 -14.31
CA GLN A 293 17.50 -19.03 -15.18
C GLN A 293 18.07 -17.76 -14.53
N TRP A 294 18.71 -16.94 -15.35
CA TRP A 294 19.45 -15.77 -14.91
C TRP A 294 18.95 -14.52 -15.63
N GLN A 295 18.55 -13.51 -14.87
CA GLN A 295 18.28 -12.17 -15.40
C GLN A 295 19.52 -11.30 -15.21
N ALA A 296 20.04 -10.71 -16.29
CA ALA A 296 21.22 -9.87 -16.24
C ALA A 296 21.02 -8.67 -15.30
N SER A 297 21.89 -8.54 -14.30
CA SER A 297 21.91 -7.41 -13.37
C SER A 297 22.99 -6.45 -13.82
N TYR A 298 22.58 -5.45 -14.61
CA TYR A 298 23.49 -4.41 -15.09
C TYR A 298 23.91 -3.47 -13.96
N SER A 299 24.94 -3.84 -13.19
CA SER A 299 25.59 -2.98 -12.19
C SER A 299 26.55 -1.96 -12.83
N GLY A 300 26.16 -1.39 -13.97
CA GLY A 300 26.76 -0.16 -14.49
C GLY A 300 25.96 1.00 -13.94
N VAL A 301 26.47 1.64 -12.88
CA VAL A 301 25.97 2.96 -12.47
C VAL A 301 26.49 4.01 -13.44
N VAL A 302 25.63 4.96 -13.78
CA VAL A 302 25.93 6.08 -14.67
C VAL A 302 25.65 7.36 -13.91
N SER A 303 26.60 8.29 -13.88
CA SER A 303 26.39 9.62 -13.27
C SER A 303 25.51 10.47 -14.18
N ILE A 304 24.41 11.00 -13.65
CA ILE A 304 23.48 11.83 -14.39
C ILE A 304 23.77 13.31 -14.12
N LYS A 305 24.40 14.00 -15.08
CA LYS A 305 24.66 15.44 -15.03
C LYS A 305 23.56 16.22 -15.74
N TYR A 306 23.23 17.37 -15.22
CA TYR A 306 22.34 18.37 -15.83
C TYR A 306 22.51 19.71 -15.11
N ASP A 307 22.06 20.80 -15.72
CA ASP A 307 21.97 22.12 -15.07
C ASP A 307 20.69 22.18 -14.21
N SER A 308 20.86 22.25 -12.89
CA SER A 308 19.73 22.29 -11.95
C SER A 308 18.97 23.62 -11.91
N SER A 309 19.47 24.66 -12.57
CA SER A 309 18.73 25.92 -12.74
C SER A 309 17.69 25.86 -13.87
N THR A 310 17.84 24.92 -14.82
CA THR A 310 16.97 24.76 -16.00
C THR A 310 16.29 23.38 -16.08
N ILE A 311 16.79 22.36 -15.38
CA ILE A 311 16.27 20.98 -15.44
C ILE A 311 16.05 20.41 -14.02
N LYS A 312 14.97 19.66 -13.83
CA LYS A 312 14.77 18.71 -12.72
C LYS A 312 14.73 17.29 -13.29
N VAL A 313 15.52 16.39 -12.71
CA VAL A 313 15.50 14.94 -13.03
C VAL A 313 14.89 14.18 -11.87
N PHE A 314 13.95 13.29 -12.17
CA PHE A 314 13.29 12.43 -11.18
C PHE A 314 13.65 10.96 -11.43
N ALA A 315 13.87 10.21 -10.37
CA ALA A 315 13.95 8.75 -10.37
C ALA A 315 12.85 8.15 -9.47
N ARG A 316 12.56 6.85 -9.60
CA ARG A 316 11.65 6.17 -8.69
C ARG A 316 12.37 5.66 -7.44
N ASN A 317 11.83 5.96 -6.27
CA ASN A 317 12.30 5.44 -4.98
C ASN A 317 11.76 4.03 -4.68
N SER A 318 12.10 3.48 -3.50
CA SER A 318 11.67 2.14 -3.05
C SER A 318 10.15 1.97 -2.91
N ALA A 319 9.40 3.07 -2.77
CA ALA A 319 7.93 3.08 -2.72
C ALA A 319 7.28 3.32 -4.11
N ASP A 320 8.05 3.15 -5.20
CA ASP A 320 7.64 3.36 -6.61
C ASP A 320 7.20 4.80 -6.95
N LYS A 321 7.51 5.78 -6.08
CA LYS A 321 7.17 7.21 -6.28
C LYS A 321 8.32 7.94 -6.97
N TRP A 322 7.99 8.89 -7.85
CA TRP A 322 8.95 9.81 -8.45
C TRP A 322 9.49 10.80 -7.40
N GLN A 323 10.80 10.95 -7.35
CA GLN A 323 11.52 11.86 -6.46
C GLN A 323 12.67 12.53 -7.23
N VAL A 324 12.90 13.82 -7.00
CA VAL A 324 14.01 14.56 -7.61
C VAL A 324 15.34 13.97 -7.12
N ILE A 325 16.24 13.66 -8.04
CA ILE A 325 17.63 13.28 -7.75
C ILE A 325 18.55 14.47 -8.07
N PRO A 326 19.61 14.75 -7.26
CA PRO A 326 20.57 15.81 -7.59
C PRO A 326 21.38 15.56 -8.87
N SER A 327 21.91 16.63 -9.46
CA SER A 327 22.90 16.53 -10.55
C SER A 327 24.18 15.86 -10.05
N GLY A 328 24.74 14.96 -10.86
CA GLY A 328 25.86 14.08 -10.50
C GLY A 328 25.45 12.76 -9.84
N SER A 329 24.15 12.54 -9.53
CA SER A 329 23.67 11.29 -8.92
C SER A 329 24.00 10.06 -9.76
N GLU A 330 24.47 9.00 -9.11
CA GLU A 330 24.70 7.71 -9.75
C GLU A 330 23.41 6.90 -9.86
N VAL A 331 23.05 6.50 -11.07
CA VAL A 331 21.82 5.75 -11.37
C VAL A 331 22.17 4.48 -12.14
N ALA A 332 21.70 3.33 -11.66
CA ALA A 332 21.89 2.05 -12.34
C ALA A 332 21.24 2.02 -13.73
N ALA A 333 21.93 1.44 -14.71
CA ALA A 333 21.38 1.15 -16.02
C ALA A 333 20.07 0.34 -15.93
N GLY A 334 19.13 0.61 -16.83
CA GLY A 334 17.78 0.05 -16.83
C GLY A 334 16.76 0.80 -15.95
N LYS A 335 17.17 1.73 -15.08
CA LYS A 335 16.23 2.59 -14.34
C LYS A 335 15.58 3.62 -15.25
N LYS A 336 14.32 3.96 -14.96
CA LYS A 336 13.61 5.05 -15.64
C LYS A 336 13.84 6.37 -14.92
N LEU A 337 14.17 7.40 -15.69
CA LEU A 337 14.23 8.79 -15.30
C LEU A 337 13.11 9.56 -16.00
N LEU A 338 12.58 10.57 -15.31
CA LEU A 338 11.64 11.54 -15.85
C LEU A 338 12.31 12.92 -15.81
N PHE A 339 12.22 13.67 -16.91
CA PHE A 339 12.79 15.00 -17.04
C PHE A 339 11.69 16.07 -17.03
N GLY A 340 11.94 17.15 -16.29
CA GLY A 340 11.11 18.35 -16.30
C GLY A 340 12.00 19.58 -16.50
N ALA A 341 11.60 20.51 -17.36
CA ALA A 341 12.25 21.79 -17.47
C ALA A 341 11.73 22.73 -16.38
N VAL A 342 12.58 23.61 -15.89
CA VAL A 342 12.26 24.69 -14.94
C VAL A 342 12.83 26.00 -15.46
N ASN A 343 12.25 27.13 -15.07
CA ASN A 343 12.68 28.46 -15.51
C ASN A 343 12.77 28.61 -17.06
N LEU A 344 11.85 27.95 -17.79
CA LEU A 344 11.72 28.16 -19.24
C LEU A 344 11.44 29.64 -19.54
N PRO A 345 12.10 30.24 -20.54
CA PRO A 345 11.78 31.59 -20.99
C PRO A 345 10.31 31.70 -21.44
N SER A 346 9.67 32.84 -21.18
CA SER A 346 8.30 33.08 -21.64
C SER A 346 8.20 32.96 -23.16
N GLY A 347 7.14 32.31 -23.66
CA GLY A 347 6.97 32.02 -25.08
C GLY A 347 7.87 30.91 -25.65
N GLN A 348 8.53 30.11 -24.81
CA GLN A 348 9.27 28.92 -25.22
C GLN A 348 8.69 27.66 -24.57
N GLN A 349 8.59 26.58 -25.35
CA GLN A 349 8.34 25.23 -24.85
C GLN A 349 9.54 24.32 -25.17
N VAL A 350 9.66 23.20 -24.45
CA VAL A 350 10.65 22.17 -24.79
C VAL A 350 10.30 21.58 -26.15
N ASP A 351 11.25 21.62 -27.09
CA ASP A 351 11.18 20.96 -28.38
C ASP A 351 11.58 19.48 -28.23
N LYS A 352 12.82 19.23 -27.78
CA LYS A 352 13.36 17.87 -27.60
C LYS A 352 14.24 17.77 -26.38
N TRP A 353 14.10 16.68 -25.65
CA TRP A 353 15.08 16.24 -24.65
C TRP A 353 16.26 15.55 -25.32
N LYS A 354 17.45 15.70 -24.75
CA LYS A 354 18.68 15.07 -25.23
C LYS A 354 19.45 14.46 -24.06
N VAL A 355 20.06 13.30 -24.30
CA VAL A 355 21.03 12.65 -23.43
C VAL A 355 22.36 12.57 -24.18
N ASN A 356 23.36 13.31 -23.71
CA ASN A 356 24.56 13.63 -24.48
C ASN A 356 24.17 14.15 -25.88
N THR A 357 24.55 13.47 -26.96
CA THR A 357 24.22 13.83 -28.35
C THR A 357 22.92 13.23 -28.87
N LYS A 358 22.27 12.32 -28.12
CA LYS A 358 21.12 11.53 -28.56
C LYS A 358 19.82 12.26 -28.22
N GLU A 359 19.00 12.55 -29.24
CA GLU A 359 17.65 13.09 -29.07
C GLU A 359 16.69 12.00 -28.56
N LEU A 360 15.74 12.41 -27.70
CA LEU A 360 14.73 11.53 -27.11
C LEU A 360 13.33 11.86 -27.62
N ASN A 361 12.50 10.82 -27.76
CA ASN A 361 11.08 10.96 -28.03
C ASN A 361 10.31 11.01 -26.70
N GLY A 362 10.04 12.23 -26.23
CA GLY A 362 9.41 12.50 -24.93
C GLY A 362 10.42 12.73 -23.80
N ASN A 363 9.91 12.85 -22.57
CA ASN A 363 10.67 13.24 -21.38
C ASN A 363 10.95 12.09 -20.39
N ILE A 364 10.67 10.84 -20.79
CA ILE A 364 11.01 9.64 -20.01
C ILE A 364 12.18 8.94 -20.69
N TYR A 365 13.25 8.73 -19.94
CA TYR A 365 14.45 8.06 -20.39
C TYR A 365 14.70 6.79 -19.59
N THR A 366 15.14 5.71 -20.24
CA THR A 366 15.63 4.51 -19.53
C THR A 366 17.15 4.52 -19.61
N VAL A 367 17.83 4.57 -18.47
CA VAL A 367 19.29 4.73 -18.39
C VAL A 367 19.98 3.62 -19.15
N ASN A 368 20.64 3.96 -20.25
CA ASN A 368 21.41 3.05 -21.07
C ASN A 368 22.89 3.40 -20.97
N ALA A 369 23.70 2.48 -20.44
CA ALA A 369 25.15 2.68 -20.34
C ALA A 369 25.83 2.89 -21.70
N GLY A 370 25.22 2.41 -22.80
CA GLY A 370 25.70 2.67 -24.17
C GLY A 370 25.47 4.11 -24.67
N ASP A 371 24.61 4.89 -24.02
CA ASP A 371 24.43 6.32 -24.34
C ASP A 371 25.41 7.22 -23.54
N ALA A 372 26.17 6.66 -22.60
CA ALA A 372 27.03 7.40 -21.68
C ALA A 372 28.41 7.72 -22.28
N ALA A 373 28.84 8.97 -22.11
CA ALA A 373 30.19 9.42 -22.40
C ALA A 373 31.16 8.91 -21.33
N ASP A 374 32.45 8.88 -21.65
CA ASP A 374 33.52 8.61 -20.68
C ASP A 374 34.16 9.94 -20.25
N GLU A 375 34.02 10.29 -18.97
CA GLU A 375 34.62 11.48 -18.38
C GLU A 375 35.53 11.04 -17.22
N GLY A 376 36.83 10.98 -17.48
CA GLY A 376 37.83 10.63 -16.46
C GLY A 376 37.71 9.19 -15.93
N GLY A 377 37.16 8.25 -16.70
CA GLY A 377 36.91 6.87 -16.27
C GLY A 377 35.53 6.64 -15.64
N GLN A 378 34.71 7.68 -15.47
CA GLN A 378 33.31 7.55 -15.05
C GLN A 378 32.39 7.62 -16.26
N LYS A 379 31.34 6.77 -16.28
CA LYS A 379 30.27 6.86 -17.30
C LYS A 379 29.30 7.97 -16.93
N VAL A 380 29.12 8.94 -17.83
CA VAL A 380 28.31 10.14 -17.63
C VAL A 380 27.23 10.28 -18.70
N ILE A 381 26.00 10.60 -18.27
CA ILE A 381 24.93 11.09 -19.14
C ILE A 381 24.61 12.52 -18.75
N THR A 382 24.84 13.44 -19.67
CA THR A 382 24.45 14.84 -19.55
C THR A 382 23.07 15.05 -20.18
N VAL A 383 22.08 15.46 -19.38
CA VAL A 383 20.72 15.77 -19.85
C VAL A 383 20.65 17.23 -20.26
N THR A 384 20.14 17.49 -21.46
CA THR A 384 19.86 18.84 -21.99
C THR A 384 18.53 18.86 -22.73
N TYR A 385 18.06 20.04 -23.15
CA TYR A 385 16.92 20.17 -24.05
C TYR A 385 17.12 21.30 -25.07
N THR A 386 16.44 21.21 -26.21
CA THR A 386 16.20 22.36 -27.11
C THR A 386 14.85 22.97 -26.83
N THR A 387 14.70 24.27 -27.09
CA THR A 387 13.40 24.95 -27.09
C THR A 387 12.92 25.24 -28.50
N LYS A 388 11.61 25.43 -28.62
CA LYS A 388 10.96 26.05 -29.78
C LYS A 388 10.01 27.14 -29.29
N PRO A 389 9.66 28.13 -30.12
CA PRO A 389 8.55 29.03 -29.86
C PRO A 389 7.29 28.24 -29.47
N ALA A 390 6.61 28.68 -28.43
CA ALA A 390 5.28 28.20 -28.08
C ALA A 390 4.24 29.17 -28.64
N GLU A 391 3.20 28.64 -29.27
CA GLU A 391 2.13 29.47 -29.82
C GLU A 391 1.45 30.25 -28.69
N PRO A 392 1.25 31.58 -28.81
CA PRO A 392 0.52 32.37 -27.82
C PRO A 392 -0.99 32.14 -27.96
N ILE A 393 -1.66 31.82 -26.86
CA ILE A 393 -3.11 31.67 -26.78
C ILE A 393 -3.66 32.60 -25.69
N THR A 394 -4.67 33.38 -26.02
CA THR A 394 -5.35 34.25 -25.06
C THR A 394 -6.49 33.53 -24.37
N VAL A 395 -6.54 33.61 -23.05
CA VAL A 395 -7.59 32.98 -22.24
C VAL A 395 -8.71 33.96 -21.97
N ARG A 396 -9.96 33.59 -22.25
CA ARG A 396 -11.14 34.36 -21.87
C ARG A 396 -12.04 33.56 -20.92
N PHE A 397 -12.48 34.19 -19.85
CA PHE A 397 -13.37 33.60 -18.85
C PHE A 397 -13.99 34.68 -17.96
N ASP A 398 -15.00 34.30 -17.19
CA ASP A 398 -15.62 35.19 -16.20
C ASP A 398 -14.89 35.07 -14.86
N GLU A 399 -14.06 36.06 -14.51
CA GLU A 399 -13.30 36.09 -13.24
C GLU A 399 -14.19 36.03 -11.99
N SER A 400 -15.47 36.43 -12.09
CA SER A 400 -16.42 36.31 -10.97
C SER A 400 -16.91 34.89 -10.73
N LYS A 401 -16.65 33.96 -11.66
CA LYS A 401 -17.08 32.55 -11.63
C LYS A 401 -15.94 31.53 -11.75
N ILE A 402 -14.77 31.93 -12.24
CA ILE A 402 -13.64 31.02 -12.48
C ILE A 402 -12.35 31.71 -12.01
N GLN A 403 -11.57 31.01 -11.20
CA GLN A 403 -10.17 31.28 -10.95
C GLN A 403 -9.34 30.30 -11.78
N ILE A 404 -8.32 30.79 -12.48
CA ILE A 404 -7.37 29.97 -13.24
C ILE A 404 -5.97 30.22 -12.69
N ASP A 405 -5.22 29.15 -12.45
CA ASP A 405 -3.79 29.23 -12.13
C ASP A 405 -2.96 28.44 -13.15
N LYS A 406 -1.74 28.92 -13.42
CA LYS A 406 -0.74 28.25 -14.25
C LYS A 406 0.44 27.79 -13.39
N GLY A 407 0.91 26.56 -13.61
CA GLY A 407 2.13 26.03 -12.96
C GLY A 407 2.05 26.03 -11.44
N ASP A 408 3.05 26.62 -10.77
CA ASP A 408 3.16 26.72 -9.31
C ASP A 408 2.22 27.81 -8.72
N HIS A 409 0.92 27.72 -9.04
CA HIS A 409 -0.16 28.63 -8.60
C HIS A 409 -0.03 30.10 -9.00
N ILE A 410 0.47 30.37 -10.22
CA ILE A 410 0.47 31.74 -10.78
C ILE A 410 -0.93 32.05 -11.32
N SER A 411 -1.64 33.01 -10.71
CA SER A 411 -2.96 33.47 -11.20
C SER A 411 -2.88 33.91 -12.67
N VAL A 412 -3.87 33.47 -13.46
CA VAL A 412 -4.11 33.91 -14.83
C VAL A 412 -5.39 34.74 -14.82
N HIS A 413 -5.37 35.90 -15.49
CA HIS A 413 -6.49 36.84 -15.59
C HIS A 413 -7.19 36.76 -16.95
N ASN A 414 -8.42 37.27 -17.01
CA ASN A 414 -9.19 37.29 -18.26
C ASN A 414 -8.57 38.24 -19.29
N GLY A 415 -8.16 37.69 -20.44
CA GLY A 415 -7.41 38.40 -21.47
C GLY A 415 -5.89 38.14 -21.44
N ASP A 416 -5.38 37.42 -20.44
CA ASP A 416 -3.96 37.05 -20.39
C ASP A 416 -3.56 36.10 -21.53
N THR A 417 -2.28 36.17 -21.90
CA THR A 417 -1.68 35.26 -22.86
C THR A 417 -0.96 34.12 -22.13
N VAL A 418 -1.45 32.91 -22.35
CA VAL A 418 -0.77 31.65 -22.04
C VAL A 418 -0.13 31.09 -23.32
N TYR A 419 0.58 29.97 -23.21
CA TYR A 419 1.29 29.37 -24.33
C TYR A 419 0.95 27.90 -24.51
N GLU A 420 1.04 27.41 -25.75
CA GLU A 420 0.88 25.98 -26.05
C GLU A 420 1.79 25.13 -25.16
N GLY A 421 1.20 24.13 -24.51
CA GLY A 421 1.89 23.22 -23.61
C GLY A 421 1.75 23.55 -22.12
N ASP A 422 1.29 24.77 -21.77
CA ASP A 422 1.04 25.18 -20.39
C ASP A 422 -0.01 24.30 -19.71
N TRP A 423 0.12 24.11 -18.39
CA TRP A 423 -0.90 23.48 -17.54
C TRP A 423 -1.68 24.56 -16.79
N LEU A 424 -3.00 24.57 -17.02
CA LEU A 424 -3.96 25.41 -16.31
C LEU A 424 -4.78 24.58 -15.33
N LEU A 425 -4.90 25.09 -14.11
CA LEU A 425 -5.79 24.60 -13.07
C LEU A 425 -7.03 25.50 -13.00
N LEU A 426 -8.18 24.95 -13.36
CA LEU A 426 -9.47 25.62 -13.43
C LEU A 426 -10.24 25.37 -12.13
N ARG A 427 -10.61 26.46 -11.44
CA ARG A 427 -11.33 26.41 -10.15
C ARG A 427 -12.59 27.27 -10.25
N ALA A 428 -13.77 26.65 -10.15
CA ALA A 428 -15.02 27.40 -10.19
C ALA A 428 -15.27 28.09 -8.85
N THR A 429 -15.46 29.40 -8.88
CA THR A 429 -15.85 30.25 -7.75
C THR A 429 -17.36 30.52 -7.83
N ASN A 430 -17.97 30.87 -6.69
CA ASN A 430 -19.40 31.25 -6.62
C ASN A 430 -20.39 30.22 -7.24
N ILE A 431 -20.10 28.92 -7.09
CA ILE A 431 -21.06 27.85 -7.45
C ILE A 431 -22.32 28.00 -6.58
N PRO A 432 -23.55 27.90 -7.14
CA PRO A 432 -24.78 27.96 -6.37
C PRO A 432 -24.80 26.94 -5.22
N PRO A 433 -25.35 27.29 -4.03
CA PRO A 433 -25.46 26.36 -2.91
C PRO A 433 -26.16 25.05 -3.32
N GLY A 434 -25.54 23.91 -3.01
CA GLY A 434 -26.06 22.59 -3.37
C GLY A 434 -25.83 22.19 -4.83
N HIS A 435 -25.06 22.93 -5.63
CA HIS A 435 -24.61 22.54 -6.97
C HIS A 435 -23.13 22.15 -7.00
N LEU A 436 -22.72 21.45 -8.06
CA LEU A 436 -21.33 21.12 -8.40
C LEU A 436 -21.04 21.50 -9.85
N VAL A 437 -19.76 21.70 -10.20
CA VAL A 437 -19.32 21.71 -11.61
C VAL A 437 -19.62 20.35 -12.24
N ASP A 438 -20.46 20.33 -13.26
CA ASP A 438 -20.74 19.14 -14.06
C ASP A 438 -19.60 18.90 -15.05
N LYS A 439 -19.35 19.88 -15.92
CA LYS A 439 -18.25 19.88 -16.90
C LYS A 439 -17.62 21.25 -17.05
N TRP A 440 -16.32 21.26 -17.32
CA TRP A 440 -15.63 22.38 -17.93
C TRP A 440 -15.82 22.36 -19.44
N LYS A 441 -15.90 23.53 -20.05
CA LYS A 441 -16.00 23.71 -21.49
C LYS A 441 -14.93 24.68 -21.96
N ILE A 442 -14.02 24.21 -22.80
CA ILE A 442 -12.94 24.98 -23.43
C ILE A 442 -13.29 25.05 -24.91
N ASN A 443 -13.79 26.20 -25.38
CA ASN A 443 -14.40 26.36 -26.71
C ASN A 443 -15.45 25.25 -27.03
N THR A 444 -15.07 24.24 -27.82
CA THR A 444 -15.93 23.12 -28.22
C THR A 444 -15.67 21.83 -27.44
N ILE A 445 -14.64 21.80 -26.59
CA ILE A 445 -14.23 20.63 -25.82
C ILE A 445 -14.92 20.63 -24.46
N GLU A 446 -15.55 19.50 -24.12
CA GLU A 446 -16.07 19.25 -22.77
C GLU A 446 -15.10 18.37 -21.97
N SER A 447 -14.80 18.75 -20.74
CA SER A 447 -13.93 18.03 -19.82
C SER A 447 -14.58 17.86 -18.45
N TYR A 448 -14.40 16.70 -17.83
CA TYR A 448 -14.77 16.46 -16.42
C TYR A 448 -13.62 16.81 -15.45
N SER A 449 -12.43 17.12 -15.97
CA SER A 449 -11.26 17.52 -15.20
C SER A 449 -11.14 19.05 -15.13
N GLY A 450 -10.79 19.57 -13.95
CA GLY A 450 -10.34 20.96 -13.79
C GLY A 450 -8.88 21.19 -14.18
N GLU A 451 -8.18 20.17 -14.66
CA GLU A 451 -6.84 20.32 -15.25
C GLU A 451 -6.98 20.37 -16.77
N TYR A 452 -6.44 21.42 -17.40
CA TYR A 452 -6.39 21.57 -18.85
C TYR A 452 -4.96 21.89 -19.29
N LYS A 453 -4.44 21.12 -20.25
CA LYS A 453 -3.17 21.42 -20.90
C LYS A 453 -3.45 22.19 -22.18
N VAL A 454 -2.94 23.41 -22.27
CA VAL A 454 -3.17 24.32 -23.40
C VAL A 454 -2.68 23.69 -24.70
N ASN A 455 -3.58 23.57 -25.67
CA ASN A 455 -3.32 23.05 -27.00
C ASN A 455 -3.79 24.07 -28.04
N ALA A 456 -2.91 24.44 -28.99
CA ALA A 456 -3.25 25.45 -30.00
C ALA A 456 -4.36 24.99 -30.97
N ALA A 457 -4.57 23.68 -31.11
CA ALA A 457 -5.66 23.12 -31.91
C ALA A 457 -7.06 23.30 -31.28
N ASP A 458 -7.12 23.56 -29.97
CA ASP A 458 -8.38 23.76 -29.24
C ASP A 458 -8.84 25.23 -29.30
N ALA A 459 -7.95 26.14 -29.74
CA ALA A 459 -8.17 27.57 -29.82
C ALA A 459 -8.87 27.98 -31.13
N ILE A 460 -9.84 28.90 -31.02
CA ILE A 460 -10.44 29.57 -32.18
C ILE A 460 -9.54 30.71 -32.66
N ASP A 461 -9.64 31.05 -33.94
CA ASP A 461 -8.90 32.17 -34.53
C ASP A 461 -9.80 33.42 -34.57
N GLU A 462 -9.42 34.46 -33.85
CA GLU A 462 -10.10 35.74 -33.85
C GLU A 462 -9.13 36.84 -34.29
N GLY A 463 -9.24 37.28 -35.54
CA GLY A 463 -8.42 38.38 -36.06
C GLY A 463 -6.92 38.08 -36.15
N GLY A 464 -6.51 36.80 -36.22
CA GLY A 464 -5.10 36.39 -36.20
C GLY A 464 -4.56 36.08 -34.79
N GLN A 465 -5.42 36.10 -33.76
CA GLN A 465 -5.07 35.74 -32.39
C GLN A 465 -5.78 34.43 -32.01
N LYS A 466 -5.03 33.48 -31.44
CA LYS A 466 -5.62 32.24 -30.90
C LYS A 466 -6.28 32.51 -29.56
N VAL A 467 -7.53 32.10 -29.40
CA VAL A 467 -8.33 32.32 -28.19
C VAL A 467 -8.94 31.02 -27.66
N ILE A 468 -8.87 30.80 -26.36
CA ILE A 468 -9.68 29.80 -25.64
C ILE A 468 -10.66 30.50 -24.71
N GLU A 469 -11.95 30.27 -24.91
CA GLU A 469 -13.00 30.64 -23.97
C GLU A 469 -13.27 29.48 -23.02
N ILE A 470 -13.14 29.74 -21.71
CA ILE A 470 -13.30 28.73 -20.65
C ILE A 470 -14.56 29.06 -19.85
N THR A 471 -15.48 28.10 -19.82
CA THR A 471 -16.74 28.15 -19.08
C THR A 471 -16.97 26.82 -18.34
N TYR A 472 -18.03 26.72 -17.52
CA TYR A 472 -18.47 25.47 -16.94
C TYR A 472 -19.99 25.39 -16.85
N THR A 473 -20.51 24.16 -16.83
CA THR A 473 -21.90 23.86 -16.48
C THR A 473 -21.99 23.42 -15.02
N THR A 474 -23.14 23.64 -14.38
CA THR A 474 -23.42 23.09 -13.04
C THR A 474 -24.55 22.07 -13.09
N LYS A 475 -24.48 21.10 -12.18
CA LYS A 475 -25.58 20.19 -11.85
C LYS A 475 -25.89 20.26 -10.35
N PRO A 476 -27.13 19.93 -9.92
CA PRO A 476 -27.41 19.68 -8.51
C PRO A 476 -26.47 18.60 -7.95
N ALA A 477 -25.95 18.83 -6.75
CA ALA A 477 -25.19 17.84 -6.01
C ALA A 477 -26.12 16.72 -5.55
N VAL A 478 -25.75 15.47 -5.78
CA VAL A 478 -26.49 14.35 -5.19
C VAL A 478 -26.14 14.27 -3.70
N SER A 479 -27.15 14.41 -2.84
CA SER A 479 -26.99 14.21 -1.39
C SER A 479 -26.78 12.73 -1.08
N VAL A 480 -25.76 12.43 -0.26
CA VAL A 480 -25.41 11.08 0.17
C VAL A 480 -25.33 11.03 1.69
N THR A 481 -26.09 10.12 2.31
CA THR A 481 -26.08 9.86 3.75
C THR A 481 -24.87 8.99 4.12
N VAL A 482 -24.07 9.42 5.09
CA VAL A 482 -22.88 8.69 5.56
C VAL A 482 -23.19 7.92 6.84
N ARG A 483 -23.00 6.60 6.81
CA ARG A 483 -23.22 5.69 7.95
C ARG A 483 -21.92 5.01 8.38
N PHE A 484 -21.69 4.94 9.68
CA PHE A 484 -20.58 4.23 10.30
C PHE A 484 -20.89 3.96 11.78
N ASN A 485 -20.06 3.16 12.44
CA ASN A 485 -20.11 2.96 13.89
C ASN A 485 -19.25 4.02 14.59
N GLU A 486 -19.86 5.00 15.26
CA GLU A 486 -19.15 6.12 15.92
C GLU A 486 -18.19 5.67 17.03
N SER A 487 -18.40 4.48 17.61
CA SER A 487 -17.53 3.92 18.66
C SER A 487 -16.23 3.31 18.12
N GLU A 488 -16.20 2.97 16.83
CA GLU A 488 -15.09 2.30 16.13
C GLU A 488 -14.44 3.18 15.04
N ILE A 489 -15.15 4.18 14.53
CA ILE A 489 -14.74 5.00 13.38
C ILE A 489 -15.05 6.46 13.66
N GLU A 490 -14.06 7.33 13.42
CA GLU A 490 -14.25 8.76 13.25
C GLU A 490 -14.22 9.12 11.76
N VAL A 491 -15.21 9.89 11.31
CA VAL A 491 -15.25 10.43 9.96
C VAL A 491 -15.18 11.96 10.03
N ARG A 492 -14.21 12.56 9.32
CA ARG A 492 -14.10 14.03 9.16
C ARG A 492 -14.31 14.41 7.71
N ASN A 493 -15.10 15.46 7.46
CA ASN A 493 -15.23 16.08 6.16
C ASN A 493 -14.21 17.22 6.03
N GLY A 494 -13.45 17.27 4.95
CA GLY A 494 -12.42 18.30 4.73
C GLY A 494 -12.94 19.75 4.69
N ALA A 495 -14.25 19.95 4.55
CA ALA A 495 -14.89 21.26 4.66
C ALA A 495 -15.32 21.65 6.10
N ALA A 496 -15.19 20.74 7.08
CA ALA A 496 -15.65 20.95 8.45
C ALA A 496 -14.51 20.68 9.47
N PRO A 497 -14.32 21.54 10.49
CA PRO A 497 -13.23 21.36 11.47
C PRO A 497 -13.47 20.23 12.48
N TYR A 498 -14.71 19.74 12.60
CA TYR A 498 -15.10 18.74 13.59
C TYR A 498 -15.44 17.38 12.96
N PRO A 499 -15.30 16.26 13.71
CA PRO A 499 -15.89 14.98 13.33
C PRO A 499 -17.38 15.09 13.03
N MET A 500 -17.83 14.37 12.01
CA MET A 500 -19.26 14.24 11.71
C MET A 500 -19.88 13.12 12.56
N HIS A 501 -21.21 13.14 12.66
CA HIS A 501 -22.00 12.03 13.19
C HIS A 501 -22.41 11.05 12.09
N THR A 502 -22.81 9.85 12.49
CA THR A 502 -23.47 8.88 11.60
C THR A 502 -24.84 9.43 11.16
N GLU A 503 -25.33 8.98 10.00
CA GLU A 503 -26.47 9.58 9.27
C GLU A 503 -26.25 11.03 8.76
N THR A 504 -25.05 11.62 8.90
CA THR A 504 -24.78 12.96 8.31
C THR A 504 -24.92 12.92 6.79
N ILE A 505 -25.72 13.83 6.24
CA ILE A 505 -25.91 14.01 4.79
C ILE A 505 -24.82 14.94 4.26
N VAL A 506 -24.09 14.49 3.23
CA VAL A 506 -23.06 15.29 2.55
C VAL A 506 -23.30 15.29 1.03
N PRO A 507 -22.97 16.37 0.30
CA PRO A 507 -23.05 16.36 -1.15
C PRO A 507 -21.99 15.43 -1.76
N GLU A 508 -22.27 14.91 -2.96
CA GLU A 508 -21.28 14.30 -3.86
C GLU A 508 -20.03 15.21 -3.99
N ARG A 509 -18.85 14.60 -4.17
CA ARG A 509 -17.52 15.26 -4.11
C ARG A 509 -17.14 15.89 -2.76
N SER A 510 -17.84 15.59 -1.66
CA SER A 510 -17.29 15.82 -0.32
C SER A 510 -16.05 14.95 -0.09
N ARG A 511 -14.98 15.52 0.46
CA ARG A 511 -13.77 14.76 0.83
C ARG A 511 -13.90 14.28 2.27
N LEU A 512 -14.08 12.98 2.46
CA LEU A 512 -14.10 12.34 3.77
C LEU A 512 -12.72 11.76 4.11
N SER A 513 -12.38 11.76 5.39
CA SER A 513 -11.20 11.10 5.96
C SER A 513 -11.63 10.25 7.16
N PHE A 514 -10.94 9.12 7.37
CA PHE A 514 -11.36 8.07 8.29
C PHE A 514 -10.25 7.72 9.27
N ILE A 515 -10.59 7.62 10.55
CA ILE A 515 -9.69 7.22 11.64
C ILE A 515 -10.38 6.10 12.41
N ALA A 516 -9.67 5.00 12.67
CA ALA A 516 -10.20 3.92 13.50
C ALA A 516 -9.98 4.25 14.99
N LYS A 517 -11.01 4.02 15.79
CA LYS A 517 -11.00 4.20 17.26
C LYS A 517 -10.95 2.83 17.93
N ASN A 518 -10.29 2.78 19.09
CA ASN A 518 -10.33 1.63 20.01
C ASN A 518 -9.94 0.27 19.37
N LEU A 519 -8.97 0.28 18.43
CA LEU A 519 -8.46 -0.96 17.83
C LEU A 519 -7.90 -1.91 18.91
N PRO A 520 -8.28 -3.20 18.92
CA PRO A 520 -7.70 -4.17 19.84
C PRO A 520 -6.20 -4.36 19.63
N ALA A 521 -5.46 -4.60 20.71
CA ALA A 521 -4.03 -4.91 20.65
C ALA A 521 -3.76 -6.13 19.73
N GLY A 522 -2.68 -6.05 18.95
CA GLY A 522 -2.32 -7.04 17.93
C GLY A 522 -3.01 -6.87 16.57
N LEU A 523 -3.87 -5.87 16.40
CA LEU A 523 -4.57 -5.59 15.14
C LEU A 523 -4.28 -4.20 14.59
N GLN A 524 -4.16 -4.11 13.26
CA GLN A 524 -4.18 -2.87 12.50
C GLN A 524 -5.34 -2.86 11.50
N VAL A 525 -5.75 -1.68 11.04
CA VAL A 525 -6.57 -1.55 9.81
C VAL A 525 -5.77 -2.11 8.64
N ASP A 526 -6.34 -3.11 7.96
CA ASP A 526 -5.84 -3.62 6.69
C ASP A 526 -6.34 -2.76 5.52
N LYS A 527 -7.66 -2.52 5.48
CA LYS A 527 -8.33 -1.77 4.41
C LYS A 527 -9.54 -1.02 4.93
N TRP A 528 -9.70 0.21 4.47
CA TRP A 528 -10.95 0.96 4.56
C TRP A 528 -11.90 0.54 3.45
N LYS A 529 -13.21 0.60 3.71
CA LYS A 529 -14.26 0.25 2.75
C LYS A 529 -15.38 1.27 2.78
N VAL A 530 -15.93 1.55 1.60
CA VAL A 530 -17.19 2.27 1.41
C VAL A 530 -18.15 1.32 0.71
N ASN A 531 -19.21 0.90 1.41
CA ASN A 531 -20.05 -0.22 1.00
C ASN A 531 -19.19 -1.45 0.66
N ALA A 532 -19.24 -1.96 -0.58
CA ALA A 532 -18.40 -3.07 -1.04
C ALA A 532 -17.02 -2.65 -1.59
N LYS A 533 -16.76 -1.35 -1.75
CA LYS A 533 -15.57 -0.80 -2.41
C LYS A 533 -14.40 -0.69 -1.43
N GLU A 534 -13.35 -1.46 -1.66
CA GLU A 534 -12.09 -1.33 -0.92
C GLU A 534 -11.34 -0.05 -1.33
N LEU A 535 -10.79 0.67 -0.36
CA LEU A 535 -10.08 1.92 -0.57
C LEU A 535 -8.58 1.73 -0.37
N LYS A 536 -7.79 2.37 -1.23
CA LYS A 536 -6.32 2.39 -1.15
C LYS A 536 -5.78 3.25 0.00
N TYR A 537 -6.58 4.21 0.48
CA TYR A 537 -6.17 5.23 1.45
C TYR A 537 -7.28 5.47 2.49
N PRO A 538 -6.96 6.01 3.68
CA PRO A 538 -7.92 6.37 4.74
C PRO A 538 -8.71 7.65 4.42
N TRP A 539 -9.03 7.88 3.16
CA TRP A 539 -9.85 8.99 2.69
C TRP A 539 -10.63 8.59 1.45
N TYR A 540 -11.75 9.25 1.23
CA TYR A 540 -12.69 8.95 0.17
C TYR A 540 -13.32 10.24 -0.37
N MET A 541 -13.41 10.35 -1.69
CA MET A 541 -14.17 11.39 -2.35
C MET A 541 -15.58 10.84 -2.62
N VAL A 542 -16.61 11.44 -2.03
CA VAL A 542 -17.98 10.93 -2.14
C VAL A 542 -18.41 10.86 -3.60
N ASN A 543 -18.83 9.69 -4.04
CA ASN A 543 -19.34 9.43 -5.38
C ASN A 543 -20.69 8.73 -5.25
N ALA A 544 -21.74 9.32 -5.83
CA ALA A 544 -23.10 8.80 -5.72
C ALA A 544 -23.30 7.44 -6.43
N LEU A 545 -22.37 7.05 -7.32
CA LEU A 545 -22.36 5.73 -7.96
C LEU A 545 -21.86 4.61 -7.05
N ASP A 546 -21.07 4.93 -6.01
CA ASP A 546 -20.66 3.94 -5.00
C ASP A 546 -21.72 3.78 -3.89
N ALA A 547 -22.75 4.63 -3.88
CA ALA A 547 -23.80 4.65 -2.88
C ALA A 547 -24.93 3.66 -3.23
N ILE A 548 -25.41 2.94 -2.22
CA ILE A 548 -26.60 2.09 -2.31
C ILE A 548 -27.86 2.93 -2.16
N ASP A 549 -28.97 2.47 -2.74
CA ASP A 549 -30.27 3.12 -2.60
C ASP A 549 -31.08 2.43 -1.50
N GLU A 550 -31.43 3.16 -0.44
CA GLU A 550 -32.31 2.68 0.62
C GLU A 550 -33.44 3.69 0.81
N GLY A 551 -34.66 3.33 0.39
CA GLY A 551 -35.84 4.19 0.52
C GLY A 551 -35.78 5.50 -0.28
N GLY A 552 -35.01 5.56 -1.38
CA GLY A 552 -34.80 6.77 -2.17
C GLY A 552 -33.66 7.66 -1.67
N GLN A 553 -32.96 7.27 -0.60
CA GLN A 553 -31.74 7.93 -0.15
C GLN A 553 -30.51 7.19 -0.69
N LYS A 554 -29.51 7.94 -1.17
CA LYS A 554 -28.18 7.41 -1.49
C LYS A 554 -27.36 7.29 -0.20
N ILE A 555 -26.87 6.10 0.11
CA ILE A 555 -26.18 5.81 1.37
C ILE A 555 -24.80 5.20 1.12
N ILE A 556 -23.80 5.68 1.87
CA ILE A 556 -22.49 5.04 1.98
C ILE A 556 -22.25 4.55 3.41
N ARG A 557 -21.92 3.27 3.56
CA ARG A 557 -21.47 2.68 4.83
C ARG A 557 -19.94 2.64 4.86
N VAL A 558 -19.31 3.38 5.77
CA VAL A 558 -17.87 3.31 6.01
C VAL A 558 -17.58 2.21 7.01
N THR A 559 -16.69 1.29 6.63
CA THR A 559 -16.20 0.20 7.49
C THR A 559 -14.71 -0.01 7.27
N TYR A 560 -14.07 -0.86 8.07
CA TYR A 560 -12.71 -1.33 7.82
C TYR A 560 -12.59 -2.83 8.11
N THR A 561 -11.58 -3.46 7.52
CA THR A 561 -11.12 -4.81 7.92
C THR A 561 -9.82 -4.68 8.70
N THR A 562 -9.60 -5.58 9.67
CA THR A 562 -8.34 -5.68 10.41
C THR A 562 -7.46 -6.80 9.88
N ARG A 563 -6.15 -6.69 10.15
CA ARG A 563 -5.19 -7.79 10.03
C ARG A 563 -4.40 -7.95 11.33
N PRO A 564 -3.90 -9.16 11.64
CA PRO A 564 -2.86 -9.33 12.64
C PRO A 564 -1.64 -8.48 12.28
N ALA A 565 -1.12 -7.76 13.25
CA ALA A 565 0.12 -6.99 13.13
C ALA A 565 1.09 -7.46 14.21
N VAL A 566 2.35 -7.70 13.82
CA VAL A 566 3.41 -8.02 14.78
C VAL A 566 3.69 -6.75 15.60
N PRO A 567 3.52 -6.78 16.94
CA PRO A 567 3.83 -5.64 17.77
C PRO A 567 5.34 -5.37 17.76
N VAL A 568 5.69 -4.09 17.73
CA VAL A 568 7.04 -3.58 17.90
C VAL A 568 7.05 -2.79 19.21
N THR A 569 7.81 -3.24 20.20
CA THR A 569 7.97 -2.56 21.48
C THR A 569 8.85 -1.32 21.31
N VAL A 570 8.37 -0.17 21.77
CA VAL A 570 9.13 1.09 21.79
C VAL A 570 9.81 1.24 23.14
N LEU A 571 11.13 1.41 23.13
CA LEU A 571 11.93 1.66 24.33
C LEU A 571 12.63 3.02 24.23
N PHE A 572 12.58 3.80 25.31
CA PHE A 572 13.23 5.11 25.42
C PHE A 572 13.31 5.54 26.90
N ASP A 573 14.11 6.55 27.18
CA ASP A 573 14.19 7.15 28.51
C ASP A 573 13.12 8.26 28.67
N GLU A 574 12.07 7.98 29.43
CA GLU A 574 10.97 8.92 29.68
C GLU A 574 11.40 10.20 30.41
N SER A 575 12.59 10.23 31.02
CA SER A 575 13.13 11.44 31.65
C SER A 575 13.74 12.43 30.66
N THR A 576 14.04 11.98 29.43
CA THR A 576 14.68 12.80 28.38
C THR A 576 13.86 12.88 27.10
N ILE A 577 13.00 11.90 26.81
CA ILE A 577 12.22 11.78 25.56
C ILE A 577 10.75 11.54 25.90
N ARG A 578 9.84 12.16 25.14
CA ARG A 578 8.44 11.76 25.00
C ARG A 578 8.15 11.31 23.58
N VAL A 579 7.20 10.39 23.42
CA VAL A 579 6.81 9.82 22.14
C VAL A 579 5.30 9.93 21.97
N TYR A 580 4.84 10.34 20.78
CA TYR A 580 3.43 10.44 20.42
C TYR A 580 3.14 9.67 19.13
N ASN A 581 2.01 8.96 19.07
CA ASN A 581 1.48 8.46 17.81
C ASN A 581 0.78 9.61 17.08
N SER A 582 1.30 10.00 15.93
CA SER A 582 0.82 11.15 15.13
C SER A 582 -0.52 10.88 14.43
N THR A 583 -0.94 9.61 14.35
CA THR A 583 -2.21 9.19 13.74
C THR A 583 -3.36 9.18 14.76
N SER A 584 -3.11 8.73 16.00
CA SER A 584 -4.12 8.71 17.07
C SER A 584 -4.04 9.91 18.02
N HIS A 585 -2.95 10.67 17.99
CA HIS A 585 -2.59 11.73 18.94
C HIS A 585 -2.39 11.28 20.40
N ASN A 586 -2.26 9.97 20.63
CA ASN A 586 -1.97 9.43 21.96
C ASN A 586 -0.47 9.53 22.28
N GLU A 587 -0.16 9.78 23.55
CA GLU A 587 1.18 9.59 24.13
C GLU A 587 1.50 8.09 24.19
N ILE A 588 2.77 7.75 24.04
CA ILE A 588 3.30 6.38 24.07
C ILE A 588 4.30 6.32 25.21
N HIS A 589 4.18 5.31 26.06
CA HIS A 589 5.06 5.08 27.21
C HIS A 589 6.17 4.08 26.87
N ASN A 590 7.25 4.09 27.66
CA ASN A 590 8.36 3.17 27.47
C ASN A 590 7.93 1.72 27.76
N GLY A 591 8.02 0.86 26.75
CA GLY A 591 7.55 -0.53 26.78
C GLY A 591 6.26 -0.77 26.00
N ASP A 592 5.58 0.27 25.53
CA ASP A 592 4.35 0.14 24.74
C ASP A 592 4.60 -0.49 23.36
N ALA A 593 3.56 -1.16 22.84
CA ALA A 593 3.56 -1.77 21.52
C ALA A 593 2.99 -0.83 20.46
N VAL A 594 3.76 -0.59 19.41
CA VAL A 594 3.34 0.06 18.15
C VAL A 594 3.40 -0.93 16.99
N TYR A 595 2.93 -0.54 15.81
CA TYR A 595 2.79 -1.44 14.67
C TYR A 595 3.31 -0.80 13.37
N LYS A 596 3.68 -1.63 12.39
CA LYS A 596 4.29 -1.18 11.14
C LYS A 596 3.40 -0.17 10.39
N GLY A 597 3.93 1.00 10.07
CA GLY A 597 3.21 2.09 9.42
C GLY A 597 2.56 3.10 10.37
N ASP A 598 2.63 2.88 11.69
CA ASP A 598 2.33 3.93 12.66
C ASP A 598 3.34 5.07 12.50
N ILE A 599 2.89 6.32 12.59
CA ILE A 599 3.77 7.50 12.51
C ILE A 599 4.03 7.98 13.94
N LEU A 600 5.27 7.90 14.38
CA LEU A 600 5.71 8.39 15.68
C LEU A 600 6.30 9.79 15.54
N SER A 601 6.09 10.63 16.56
CA SER A 601 6.76 11.92 16.75
C SER A 601 7.46 11.93 18.10
N PHE A 602 8.70 12.37 18.13
CA PHE A 602 9.57 12.38 19.30
C PHE A 602 9.77 13.82 19.80
N VAL A 603 9.72 14.02 21.11
CA VAL A 603 10.00 15.31 21.75
C VAL A 603 11.11 15.12 22.76
N ALA A 604 12.20 15.88 22.64
CA ALA A 604 13.22 15.91 23.68
C ALA A 604 12.80 16.92 24.75
N ILE A 605 12.56 16.43 25.98
CA ILE A 605 12.07 17.24 27.10
C ILE A 605 13.18 17.67 28.08
N SER A 606 14.35 17.05 27.97
CA SER A 606 15.55 17.41 28.73
C SER A 606 16.75 17.29 27.80
N ILE A 607 17.47 18.39 27.59
CA ILE A 607 18.70 18.48 26.79
C ILE A 607 19.76 19.12 27.70
N PRO A 608 21.00 18.61 27.75
CA PRO A 608 22.06 19.20 28.57
C PRO A 608 22.31 20.69 28.26
N GLU A 609 22.61 21.47 29.30
CA GLU A 609 22.96 22.88 29.15
C GLU A 609 24.17 23.07 28.21
N GLY A 610 24.14 24.12 27.40
CA GLY A 610 25.17 24.37 26.39
C GLY A 610 25.10 23.47 25.15
N GLN A 611 24.07 22.63 24.99
CA GLN A 611 23.95 21.69 23.87
C GLN A 611 22.65 21.87 23.07
N GLN A 612 22.65 21.33 21.85
CA GLN A 612 21.48 21.16 20.98
C GLN A 612 21.44 19.75 20.41
N ILE A 613 20.27 19.28 19.97
CA ILE A 613 20.17 18.00 19.25
C ILE A 613 20.99 18.07 17.96
N ASP A 614 21.77 17.03 17.71
CA ASP A 614 22.36 16.78 16.41
C ASP A 614 21.44 15.91 15.55
N LYS A 615 21.07 14.71 16.03
CA LYS A 615 20.29 13.72 15.28
C LYS A 615 19.42 12.86 16.19
N TRP A 616 18.26 12.45 15.69
CA TRP A 616 17.47 11.36 16.26
C TRP A 616 17.96 10.01 15.73
N LYS A 617 17.76 8.95 16.51
CA LYS A 617 18.09 7.58 16.13
C LYS A 617 17.00 6.62 16.59
N VAL A 618 16.69 5.66 15.72
CA VAL A 618 15.86 4.49 16.02
C VAL A 618 16.73 3.26 15.78
N ASN A 619 17.15 2.58 16.85
CA ASN A 619 18.22 1.59 16.82
C ASN A 619 19.48 2.14 16.10
N THR A 620 19.85 1.58 14.95
CA THR A 620 20.98 2.02 14.11
C THR A 620 20.61 3.09 13.08
N LYS A 621 19.31 3.30 12.82
CA LYS A 621 18.81 4.23 11.81
C LYS A 621 18.87 5.66 12.32
N VAL A 622 19.59 6.50 11.60
CA VAL A 622 19.67 7.94 11.84
C VAL A 622 18.50 8.65 11.15
N LEU A 623 17.85 9.59 11.83
CA LEU A 623 16.74 10.37 11.30
C LEU A 623 17.11 11.85 11.18
N GLU A 624 16.66 12.45 10.08
CA GLU A 624 16.88 13.87 9.73
C GLU A 624 15.91 14.84 10.45
N TRP A 625 14.88 14.30 11.11
CA TRP A 625 13.86 15.03 11.86
C TRP A 625 13.27 14.13 12.95
N SER A 626 12.46 14.72 13.83
CA SER A 626 11.91 14.11 15.04
C SER A 626 10.78 13.08 14.82
N GLY A 627 10.51 12.66 13.59
CA GLY A 627 9.40 11.75 13.30
C GLY A 627 9.81 10.53 12.49
N TYR A 628 9.05 9.46 12.65
CA TYR A 628 9.42 8.13 12.23
C TYR A 628 8.20 7.29 11.88
N GLU A 629 8.13 6.78 10.64
CA GLU A 629 7.17 5.73 10.29
C GLU A 629 7.74 4.38 10.72
N VAL A 630 7.01 3.65 11.58
CA VAL A 630 7.47 2.37 12.14
C VAL A 630 7.71 1.35 11.04
N ASP A 631 8.96 0.95 10.82
CA ASP A 631 9.29 -0.22 10.01
C ASP A 631 9.79 -1.37 10.87
N ALA A 632 9.17 -2.54 10.70
CA ALA A 632 9.62 -3.79 11.30
C ALA A 632 11.02 -4.22 10.82
N GLY A 633 11.51 -3.65 9.70
CA GLY A 633 12.88 -3.83 9.23
C GLY A 633 13.95 -3.09 10.04
N ASP A 634 13.58 -2.00 10.74
CA ASP A 634 14.49 -1.27 11.63
C ASP A 634 14.52 -1.86 13.05
N ALA A 635 13.58 -2.75 13.36
CA ALA A 635 13.41 -3.37 14.67
C ALA A 635 14.29 -4.62 14.85
N ILE A 636 14.97 -4.70 16.00
CA ILE A 636 15.81 -5.84 16.39
C ILE A 636 14.99 -6.88 17.15
N ASP A 637 15.39 -8.16 17.06
CA ASP A 637 14.76 -9.23 17.83
C ASP A 637 15.44 -9.38 19.20
N GLU A 638 14.70 -9.13 20.27
CA GLU A 638 15.14 -9.36 21.65
C GLU A 638 14.14 -10.25 22.37
N GLY A 639 14.59 -11.42 22.84
CA GLY A 639 13.70 -12.39 23.52
C GLY A 639 12.53 -12.92 22.67
N GLY A 640 12.57 -12.75 21.34
CA GLY A 640 11.47 -13.07 20.43
C GLY A 640 10.45 -11.93 20.22
N GLN A 641 10.71 -10.74 20.77
CA GLN A 641 9.95 -9.52 20.52
C GLN A 641 10.72 -8.59 19.57
N LYS A 642 10.00 -7.88 18.69
CA LYS A 642 10.58 -6.80 17.88
C LYS A 642 10.69 -5.54 18.72
N VAL A 643 11.87 -4.96 18.79
CA VAL A 643 12.17 -3.78 19.63
C VAL A 643 12.75 -2.64 18.80
N ILE A 644 12.27 -1.42 19.05
CA ILE A 644 12.92 -0.18 18.61
C ILE A 644 13.32 0.67 19.82
N ARG A 645 14.60 1.07 19.88
CA ARG A 645 15.10 2.05 20.86
C ARG A 645 15.16 3.43 20.23
N VAL A 646 14.39 4.37 20.76
CA VAL A 646 14.45 5.79 20.37
C VAL A 646 15.49 6.49 21.24
N THR A 647 16.46 7.15 20.61
CA THR A 647 17.50 7.94 21.26
C THR A 647 17.78 9.19 20.43
N TYR A 648 18.48 10.17 21.00
CA TYR A 648 19.07 11.28 20.24
C TYR A 648 20.54 11.44 20.61
N THR A 649 21.32 12.06 19.72
CA THR A 649 22.67 12.55 20.01
C THR A 649 22.68 14.06 20.01
N THR A 650 23.48 14.66 20.90
CA THR A 650 23.67 16.11 21.00
C THR A 650 24.99 16.56 20.38
N LYS A 651 25.10 17.87 20.15
CA LYS A 651 26.34 18.57 19.84
C LYS A 651 26.45 19.84 20.69
N PRO A 652 27.67 20.37 20.89
CA PRO A 652 27.84 21.68 21.50
C PRO A 652 27.03 22.75 20.76
N GLY A 653 26.32 23.57 21.53
CA GLY A 653 25.71 24.79 21.03
C GLY A 653 26.79 25.83 20.76
N ILE A 654 26.73 26.47 19.59
CA ILE A 654 27.61 27.58 19.21
C ILE A 654 26.79 28.85 19.02
N ASN A 655 27.39 30.01 19.28
CA ASN A 655 26.75 31.32 19.20
C ASN A 655 25.36 31.37 19.90
N PRO A 656 25.31 31.36 21.26
CA PRO A 656 24.05 31.45 21.99
C PRO A 656 23.29 32.73 21.65
N ILE A 657 22.01 32.59 21.36
CA ILE A 657 21.08 33.65 20.92
C ILE A 657 19.80 33.54 21.75
N ILE A 658 19.35 34.65 22.33
CA ILE A 658 18.08 34.72 23.06
C ILE A 658 16.94 34.93 22.07
N VAL A 659 15.92 34.07 22.12
CA VAL A 659 14.72 34.17 21.31
C VAL A 659 13.62 34.87 22.09
N LYS A 660 13.10 35.98 21.57
CA LYS A 660 11.98 36.72 22.14
C LYS A 660 10.81 36.76 21.16
N PHE A 661 9.61 36.67 21.70
CA PHE A 661 8.33 36.74 20.97
C PHE A 661 7.20 37.03 21.95
N ASP A 662 6.00 37.29 21.44
CA ASP A 662 4.80 37.40 22.25
C ASP A 662 4.14 36.01 22.41
N PRO A 663 4.24 35.35 23.58
CA PRO A 663 3.71 34.00 23.77
C PRO A 663 2.18 33.96 23.79
N THR A 664 1.48 35.10 23.86
CA THR A 664 0.01 35.15 23.76
C THR A 664 -0.48 35.10 22.30
N LEU A 665 0.43 35.37 21.35
CA LEU A 665 0.13 35.43 19.91
C LEU A 665 0.86 34.35 19.11
N VAL A 666 2.06 33.96 19.51
CA VAL A 666 2.97 33.10 18.74
C VAL A 666 3.47 31.93 19.60
N HIS A 667 3.30 30.72 19.08
CA HIS A 667 4.05 29.54 19.51
C HIS A 667 5.29 29.38 18.63
N VAL A 668 6.44 29.21 19.27
CA VAL A 668 7.72 28.92 18.61
C VAL A 668 8.18 27.53 19.04
N PHE A 669 8.55 26.69 18.10
CA PHE A 669 9.06 25.34 18.36
C PHE A 669 10.44 25.18 17.73
N ASP A 670 11.38 24.55 18.43
CA ASP A 670 12.56 23.99 17.74
C ASP A 670 12.15 22.70 17.04
N ARG A 671 12.32 22.65 15.72
CA ARG A 671 11.94 21.55 14.84
C ARG A 671 12.72 20.27 15.12
N MET A 672 13.95 20.37 15.64
CA MET A 672 14.75 19.19 15.96
C MET A 672 14.30 18.54 17.27
N SER A 673 14.17 19.30 18.37
CA SER A 673 13.64 18.79 19.64
C SER A 673 12.13 18.60 19.67
N SER A 674 11.40 19.22 18.75
CA SER A 674 9.92 19.39 18.78
C SER A 674 9.40 20.05 20.07
N MET A 675 10.28 20.68 20.84
CA MET A 675 9.95 21.37 22.08
C MET A 675 9.46 22.79 21.79
N GLY A 676 8.36 23.18 22.45
CA GLY A 676 7.91 24.58 22.47
C GLY A 676 8.86 25.43 23.29
N LEU A 677 9.40 26.48 22.67
CA LEU A 677 10.30 27.43 23.34
C LEU A 677 9.50 28.39 24.24
N GLN A 678 10.16 28.93 25.24
CA GLN A 678 9.69 30.07 26.03
C GLN A 678 10.29 31.37 25.50
N SER A 679 9.56 32.48 25.61
CA SER A 679 10.11 33.80 25.28
C SER A 679 11.20 34.19 26.29
N GLY A 680 12.38 34.57 25.80
CA GLY A 680 13.59 34.76 26.59
C GLY A 680 14.52 33.54 26.66
N GLN A 681 14.15 32.40 26.06
CA GLN A 681 14.98 31.20 26.05
C GLN A 681 16.19 31.33 25.11
N THR A 682 17.34 30.77 25.51
CA THR A 682 18.53 30.68 24.67
C THR A 682 18.43 29.49 23.69
N VAL A 683 18.73 29.75 22.43
CA VAL A 683 18.99 28.75 21.37
C VAL A 683 20.38 28.96 20.79
N TYR A 684 20.77 28.11 19.84
CA TYR A 684 22.09 28.13 19.22
C TYR A 684 21.99 28.26 17.70
N GLU A 685 23.08 28.69 17.07
CA GLU A 685 23.20 28.76 15.62
C GLU A 685 22.95 27.40 14.96
N GLY A 686 22.23 27.43 13.84
CA GLY A 686 21.83 26.26 13.07
C GLY A 686 20.54 25.57 13.56
N ALA A 687 20.01 25.92 14.73
CA ALA A 687 18.70 25.45 15.17
C ALA A 687 17.59 25.88 14.19
N LYS A 688 16.55 25.07 14.01
CA LYS A 688 15.47 25.34 13.04
C LYS A 688 14.18 25.61 13.79
N LEU A 689 13.66 26.83 13.70
CA LEU A 689 12.47 27.26 14.44
C LEU A 689 11.24 27.29 13.53
N ASP A 690 10.18 26.62 13.96
CA ASP A 690 8.84 26.67 13.35
C ASP A 690 7.95 27.64 14.14
N PHE A 691 7.21 28.51 13.43
CA PHE A 691 6.33 29.52 14.02
C PHE A 691 4.86 29.19 13.76
N ARG A 692 4.00 29.33 14.76
CA ARG A 692 2.53 29.18 14.63
C ARG A 692 1.84 30.28 15.41
N ILE A 693 0.70 30.76 14.93
CA ILE A 693 -0.15 31.68 15.71
C ILE A 693 -1.03 30.91 16.71
N HIS A 694 -1.28 31.53 17.86
CA HIS A 694 -2.44 31.18 18.68
C HIS A 694 -3.71 31.56 17.89
N SER A 695 -4.76 30.75 17.96
CA SER A 695 -5.85 30.70 16.95
C SER A 695 -6.87 31.85 16.99
N SER A 696 -6.43 33.07 17.32
CA SER A 696 -7.29 34.22 17.61
C SER A 696 -6.66 35.56 17.19
N ILE A 697 -6.08 35.64 15.99
CA ILE A 697 -5.70 36.94 15.39
C ILE A 697 -6.88 37.53 14.60
N SER A 698 -7.04 38.85 14.69
CA SER A 698 -7.87 39.64 13.78
C SER A 698 -7.02 40.02 12.54
N GLY A 699 -7.43 39.56 11.36
CA GLY A 699 -6.76 39.78 10.07
C GLY A 699 -5.96 38.59 9.55
N THR A 700 -5.67 38.57 8.24
CA THR A 700 -4.79 37.58 7.59
C THR A 700 -3.33 37.92 7.86
N ILE A 701 -2.46 36.94 8.13
CA ILE A 701 -1.01 37.19 8.20
C ILE A 701 -0.50 37.57 6.80
N ASN A 702 0.19 38.71 6.72
CA ASN A 702 0.90 39.15 5.52
C ASN A 702 2.30 38.55 5.48
N LYS A 703 3.12 38.78 6.53
CA LYS A 703 4.52 38.32 6.54
C LYS A 703 5.07 38.08 7.94
N TRP A 704 5.93 37.07 8.08
CA TRP A 704 6.73 36.81 9.29
C TRP A 704 8.09 37.50 9.21
N PHE A 705 8.64 37.88 10.37
CA PHE A 705 9.95 38.49 10.50
C PHE A 705 10.72 37.92 11.69
N VAL A 706 12.03 37.80 11.52
CA VAL A 706 13.01 37.66 12.61
C VAL A 706 13.86 38.92 12.60
N ASN A 707 13.69 39.79 13.59
CA ASN A 707 14.23 41.15 13.57
C ASN A 707 13.89 41.86 12.24
N ALA A 708 14.90 42.26 11.47
CA ALA A 708 14.76 42.94 10.18
C ALA A 708 14.48 41.97 9.01
N LYS A 709 14.80 40.68 9.16
CA LYS A 709 14.69 39.68 8.11
C LYS A 709 13.25 39.23 7.94
N GLY A 710 12.62 39.66 6.85
CA GLY A 710 11.34 39.10 6.42
C GLY A 710 11.51 37.68 5.89
N LEU A 711 10.59 36.79 6.25
CA LEU A 711 10.56 35.40 5.80
C LEU A 711 9.56 35.21 4.66
N GLU A 712 9.83 34.24 3.81
CA GLU A 712 8.88 33.74 2.79
C GLU A 712 7.95 32.69 3.41
N ASN A 713 6.78 32.49 2.80
CA ASN A 713 5.73 31.68 3.41
C ASN A 713 6.13 30.20 3.54
N TYR A 714 5.80 29.61 4.69
CA TYR A 714 5.87 28.16 4.98
C TYR A 714 7.25 27.48 5.14
N GLN A 715 8.34 28.22 5.37
CA GLN A 715 9.66 27.62 5.72
C GLN A 715 10.08 27.88 7.18
N PRO A 716 10.69 26.89 7.88
CA PRO A 716 11.26 27.10 9.20
C PRO A 716 12.46 28.04 9.15
N TYR A 717 12.56 28.93 10.13
CA TYR A 717 13.69 29.83 10.27
C TYR A 717 14.92 29.08 10.80
N THR A 718 16.03 29.09 10.07
CA THR A 718 17.32 28.61 10.60
C THR A 718 18.01 29.73 11.35
N VAL A 719 18.30 29.54 12.63
CA VAL A 719 18.95 30.52 13.51
C VAL A 719 20.32 30.90 12.97
N ASN A 720 20.43 32.15 12.53
CA ASN A 720 21.68 32.74 12.04
C ASN A 720 22.09 33.93 12.93
N PRO A 721 23.31 33.94 13.49
CA PRO A 721 23.81 35.07 14.28
C PRO A 721 23.84 36.42 13.57
N SER A 722 23.85 36.48 12.24
CA SER A 722 23.78 37.75 11.48
C SER A 722 22.43 38.47 11.61
N ASP A 723 21.38 37.72 11.93
CA ASP A 723 20.02 38.25 12.02
C ASP A 723 19.71 38.80 13.43
N ALA A 724 20.65 38.65 14.38
CA ALA A 724 20.50 39.04 15.78
C ALA A 724 20.95 40.48 16.05
N VAL A 725 20.25 41.16 16.96
CA VAL A 725 20.61 42.47 17.51
C VAL A 725 21.37 42.25 18.82
N TYR A 726 22.43 43.02 19.07
CA TYR A 726 23.15 42.97 20.35
C TYR A 726 22.45 43.83 21.41
N GLU A 727 22.03 43.21 22.51
CA GLU A 727 21.43 43.87 23.68
C GLU A 727 22.16 43.40 24.94
N ASN A 728 22.66 44.33 25.76
CA ASN A 728 23.34 44.03 27.04
C ASN A 728 24.46 42.96 26.93
N GLY A 729 25.16 42.92 25.79
CA GLY A 729 26.22 41.93 25.51
C GLY A 729 25.75 40.58 24.97
N GLN A 730 24.44 40.37 24.80
CA GLN A 730 23.84 39.13 24.29
C GLN A 730 23.25 39.34 22.88
N LYS A 731 23.27 38.29 22.06
CA LYS A 731 22.57 38.28 20.76
C LYS A 731 21.09 37.99 20.98
N VAL A 732 20.20 38.83 20.46
CA VAL A 732 18.74 38.71 20.61
C VAL A 732 18.07 38.68 19.24
N ILE A 733 17.17 37.71 19.05
CA ILE A 733 16.23 37.68 17.91
C ILE A 733 14.79 37.86 18.40
N ARG A 734 14.03 38.72 17.73
CA ARG A 734 12.60 38.92 17.95
C ARG A 734 11.79 38.34 16.80
N ILE A 735 10.92 37.38 17.09
CA ILE A 735 9.97 36.83 16.13
C ILE A 735 8.69 37.66 16.20
N ARG A 736 8.21 38.11 15.04
CA ARG A 736 7.02 38.94 14.90
C ARG A 736 6.35 38.70 13.54
N PHE A 737 5.09 39.10 13.41
CA PHE A 737 4.35 39.05 12.14
C PHE A 737 3.63 40.38 11.84
N THR A 738 3.31 40.62 10.57
CA THR A 738 2.38 41.67 10.12
C THR A 738 1.10 41.04 9.57
N VAL A 739 0.01 41.81 9.56
CA VAL A 739 -1.26 41.41 8.94
C VAL A 739 -1.58 42.26 7.71
N GLU A 740 -2.44 41.74 6.84
CA GLU A 740 -3.06 42.51 5.76
C GLU A 740 -4.03 43.54 6.34
N ASN A 741 -4.01 44.77 5.80
CA ASN A 741 -4.91 45.87 6.17
C ASN A 741 -5.04 46.10 7.70
N PRO A 742 -3.93 46.32 8.44
CA PRO A 742 -3.93 46.42 9.90
C PRO A 742 -4.76 47.63 10.38
N LYS A 743 -5.62 47.41 11.39
CA LYS A 743 -6.30 48.50 12.12
C LYS A 743 -5.25 49.41 12.76
N THR A 744 -5.40 50.73 12.63
CA THR A 744 -4.58 51.69 13.39
C THR A 744 -4.96 51.66 14.87
N LEU A 745 -3.96 51.56 15.75
CA LEU A 745 -4.09 51.61 17.20
C LEU A 745 -3.42 52.88 17.74
N THR A 746 -4.02 53.48 18.76
CA THR A 746 -3.45 54.63 19.49
C THR A 746 -2.98 54.14 20.86
N VAL A 747 -1.73 54.42 21.23
CA VAL A 747 -1.14 53.99 22.51
C VAL A 747 -0.99 55.18 23.45
N GLN A 748 -1.56 55.10 24.65
CA GLN A 748 -1.46 56.12 25.70
C GLN A 748 -0.80 55.53 26.96
N PHE A 749 0.01 56.33 27.62
CA PHE A 749 0.69 56.02 28.89
C PHE A 749 1.13 57.31 29.60
N ASN A 750 1.52 57.20 30.87
CA ASN A 750 2.17 58.31 31.57
C ASN A 750 3.68 58.30 31.28
N SER A 751 4.17 59.31 30.54
CA SER A 751 5.59 59.44 30.19
C SER A 751 6.54 59.66 31.39
N SER A 752 6.03 59.98 32.59
CA SER A 752 6.87 60.00 33.81
C SER A 752 7.05 58.63 34.47
N GLU A 753 6.30 57.62 34.03
CA GLU A 753 6.27 56.26 34.61
C GLU A 753 6.68 55.17 33.62
N VAL A 754 6.48 55.41 32.31
CA VAL A 754 6.72 54.43 31.24
C VAL A 754 7.52 55.06 30.10
N GLU A 755 8.65 54.44 29.78
CA GLU A 755 9.37 54.63 28.52
C GLU A 755 8.84 53.59 27.51
N CYS A 756 8.32 54.04 26.36
CA CYS A 756 7.76 53.20 25.31
C CYS A 756 8.60 53.29 24.03
N LYS A 757 8.90 52.14 23.42
CA LYS A 757 9.64 52.02 22.15
C LYS A 757 8.91 51.10 21.19
N VAL A 758 8.90 51.44 19.90
CA VAL A 758 8.47 50.54 18.83
C VAL A 758 9.68 49.91 18.17
N PHE A 759 9.58 48.63 17.81
CA PHE A 759 10.66 47.87 17.20
C PHE A 759 10.33 47.53 15.73
N ASP A 760 11.07 48.14 14.80
CA ASP A 760 10.85 48.00 13.36
C ASP A 760 11.57 46.79 12.74
N GLY A 761 12.38 46.09 13.55
CA GLY A 761 13.24 44.97 13.15
C GLY A 761 14.72 45.29 13.24
N THR A 762 15.10 46.56 13.17
CA THR A 762 16.50 47.02 13.23
C THR A 762 16.80 47.74 14.53
N ALA A 763 15.90 48.62 14.97
CA ALA A 763 16.09 49.47 16.14
C ALA A 763 14.81 49.61 16.97
N ALA A 764 14.97 49.91 18.26
CA ALA A 764 13.89 50.22 19.19
C ALA A 764 13.78 51.74 19.36
N THR A 765 12.84 52.36 18.63
CA THR A 765 12.69 53.82 18.53
C THR A 765 11.72 54.33 19.60
N PRO A 766 12.10 55.31 20.44
CA PRO A 766 11.20 55.91 21.43
C PRO A 766 9.97 56.54 20.78
N VAL A 767 8.81 56.38 21.43
CA VAL A 767 7.55 57.03 21.03
C VAL A 767 6.92 57.75 22.22
N SER A 768 6.13 58.79 21.92
CA SER A 768 5.39 59.56 22.93
C SER A 768 4.00 58.96 23.17
N SER A 769 3.41 59.27 24.33
CA SER A 769 1.99 59.00 24.60
C SER A 769 1.11 59.67 23.55
N GLY A 770 0.13 58.95 23.01
CA GLY A 770 -0.67 59.34 21.84
C GLY A 770 -0.13 58.81 20.49
N TYR A 771 0.96 58.04 20.48
CA TYR A 771 1.49 57.41 19.26
C TYR A 771 0.44 56.55 18.54
N GLN A 772 0.39 56.69 17.21
CA GLN A 772 -0.48 55.90 16.33
C GLN A 772 0.37 54.97 15.45
N GLY A 773 -0.01 53.70 15.39
CA GLY A 773 0.68 52.69 14.57
C GLY A 773 -0.23 51.52 14.20
N PRO A 774 0.20 50.64 13.27
CA PRO A 774 -0.59 49.48 12.86
C PRO A 774 -0.73 48.46 13.99
N ALA A 775 -1.86 47.74 14.00
CA ALA A 775 -2.07 46.57 14.85
C ALA A 775 -0.92 45.57 14.73
N TYR A 776 -0.59 44.92 15.85
CA TYR A 776 0.56 44.04 16.03
C TYR A 776 1.94 44.72 15.82
N THR A 777 2.06 46.05 15.88
CA THR A 777 3.38 46.69 16.05
C THR A 777 4.10 46.08 17.26
N TYR A 778 5.38 45.72 17.12
CA TYR A 778 6.17 45.20 18.24
C TYR A 778 6.58 46.36 19.16
N VAL A 779 6.27 46.26 20.44
CA VAL A 779 6.46 47.31 21.44
C VAL A 779 7.35 46.79 22.57
N ILE A 780 8.26 47.63 23.05
CA ILE A 780 9.13 47.41 24.21
C ILE A 780 8.84 48.53 25.22
N LEU A 781 8.47 48.14 26.43
CA LEU A 781 8.08 49.02 27.53
C LEU A 781 9.07 48.87 28.68
N LYS A 782 9.38 49.97 29.34
CA LYS A 782 10.26 50.01 30.51
C LYS A 782 9.66 50.91 31.58
N ALA A 783 9.63 50.43 32.82
CA ALA A 783 9.20 51.21 33.96
C ALA A 783 10.26 52.24 34.37
N ILE A 784 9.84 53.49 34.57
CA ILE A 784 10.62 54.54 35.21
C ILE A 784 10.35 54.44 36.71
N ILE A 785 11.13 53.61 37.39
CA ILE A 785 10.86 53.22 38.78
C ILE A 785 11.21 54.37 39.74
N PRO A 786 10.27 54.85 40.58
CA PRO A 786 10.56 55.85 41.61
C PRO A 786 11.58 55.35 42.65
N SER A 787 12.31 56.27 43.28
CA SER A 787 13.27 55.91 44.32
C SER A 787 12.59 55.19 45.49
N GLY A 788 13.17 54.06 45.92
CA GLY A 788 12.63 53.24 47.01
C GLY A 788 11.38 52.41 46.65
N LYS A 789 11.03 52.28 45.38
CA LYS A 789 9.91 51.47 44.89
C LYS A 789 10.35 50.29 44.01
N GLN A 790 9.47 49.31 43.85
CA GLN A 790 9.60 48.26 42.84
C GLN A 790 8.34 48.18 41.97
N VAL A 791 8.43 47.56 40.78
CA VAL A 791 7.25 47.28 39.97
C VAL A 791 6.44 46.17 40.63
N LYS A 792 5.17 46.42 40.89
CA LYS A 792 4.21 45.42 41.34
C LYS A 792 3.74 44.58 40.14
N TYR A 793 3.15 45.22 39.13
CA TYR A 793 2.73 44.63 37.84
C TYR A 793 2.34 45.72 36.83
N TRP A 794 2.16 45.34 35.57
CA TRP A 794 1.65 46.18 34.49
C TRP A 794 0.14 45.99 34.27
N LYS A 795 -0.50 47.00 33.68
CA LYS A 795 -1.90 46.97 33.23
C LYS A 795 -2.04 47.48 31.80
N VAL A 796 -2.96 46.86 31.05
CA VAL A 796 -3.42 47.34 29.73
C VAL A 796 -4.94 47.51 29.77
N ASN A 797 -5.41 48.72 29.45
CA ASN A 797 -6.81 49.14 29.55
C ASN A 797 -7.47 48.74 30.89
N GLY A 798 -6.73 48.93 31.99
CA GLY A 798 -7.16 48.61 33.36
C GLY A 798 -6.96 47.14 33.79
N ASN A 799 -6.84 46.21 32.85
CA ASN A 799 -6.64 44.78 33.11
C ASN A 799 -5.20 44.48 33.51
N ILE A 800 -5.00 43.65 34.53
CA ILE A 800 -3.67 43.24 35.02
C ILE A 800 -3.04 42.21 34.07
N ILE A 801 -1.78 42.42 33.71
CA ILE A 801 -0.97 41.40 33.04
C ILE A 801 -0.30 40.55 34.11
N TYR A 802 -0.90 39.41 34.47
CA TYR A 802 -0.44 38.60 35.61
C TYR A 802 1.02 38.10 35.47
N THR A 803 1.48 37.85 34.24
CA THR A 803 2.87 37.46 33.93
C THR A 803 3.90 38.58 34.12
N SER A 804 3.47 39.82 34.36
CA SER A 804 4.35 41.01 34.50
C SER A 804 4.69 41.37 35.95
N THR A 805 4.35 40.49 36.90
CA THR A 805 4.61 40.71 38.33
C THR A 805 6.11 40.89 38.59
N GLY A 806 6.52 42.00 39.23
CA GLY A 806 7.94 42.32 39.45
C GLY A 806 8.72 42.81 38.22
N ALA A 807 8.13 42.81 37.02
CA ALA A 807 8.88 43.00 35.77
C ALA A 807 9.14 44.49 35.47
N ALA A 808 10.40 44.92 35.48
CA ALA A 808 10.80 46.28 35.08
C ALA A 808 10.64 46.56 33.57
N TRP A 809 10.49 45.50 32.76
CA TRP A 809 10.36 45.54 31.31
C TRP A 809 9.21 44.65 30.85
N LEU A 810 8.56 45.03 29.75
CA LEU A 810 7.53 44.23 29.09
C LEU A 810 7.67 44.41 27.57
N GLU A 811 7.63 43.34 26.78
CA GLU A 811 7.66 43.42 25.32
C GLU A 811 6.75 42.38 24.65
N GLY A 812 6.23 42.71 23.47
CA GLY A 812 5.23 41.91 22.75
C GLY A 812 4.69 42.66 21.53
N GLN A 813 3.64 42.13 20.88
CA GLN A 813 2.98 42.81 19.76
C GLN A 813 1.66 43.44 20.19
N ALA A 814 1.37 44.66 19.74
CA ALA A 814 0.18 45.43 20.11
C ALA A 814 -1.11 44.76 19.59
N ASN A 815 -1.65 43.81 20.36
CA ASN A 815 -2.82 43.02 20.00
C ASN A 815 -4.09 43.89 20.03
N PRO A 816 -4.83 44.02 18.91
CA PRO A 816 -6.05 44.83 18.84
C PRO A 816 -7.19 44.29 19.73
N ALA A 817 -7.13 43.03 20.18
CA ALA A 817 -8.11 42.46 21.12
C ALA A 817 -8.08 43.12 22.51
N PHE A 818 -6.97 43.78 22.89
CA PHE A 818 -6.90 44.56 24.13
C PHE A 818 -7.30 46.03 23.95
N ALA A 819 -7.53 46.50 22.72
CA ALA A 819 -7.89 47.88 22.44
C ALA A 819 -9.39 48.16 22.67
N THR A 820 -9.75 49.42 22.92
CA THR A 820 -11.15 49.85 22.89
C THR A 820 -11.73 49.75 21.46
N PRO A 821 -13.05 49.86 21.25
CA PRO A 821 -13.65 49.88 19.90
C PRO A 821 -12.99 50.93 18.98
N GLU A 822 -12.61 52.09 19.53
CA GLU A 822 -11.93 53.20 18.86
C GLU A 822 -10.45 52.92 18.55
N GLY A 823 -9.89 51.81 19.05
CA GLY A 823 -8.49 51.42 18.85
C GLY A 823 -7.52 51.96 19.91
N LEU A 824 -8.00 52.40 21.08
CA LEU A 824 -7.16 52.92 22.15
C LEU A 824 -6.57 51.82 23.04
N ILE A 825 -5.27 51.88 23.32
CA ILE A 825 -4.56 51.04 24.29
C ILE A 825 -3.91 51.94 25.36
N ASN A 826 -4.47 51.92 26.57
CA ASN A 826 -3.90 52.60 27.73
C ASN A 826 -2.96 51.65 28.49
N ILE A 827 -1.69 52.02 28.64
CA ILE A 827 -0.66 51.26 29.35
C ILE A 827 -0.34 51.99 30.66
N SER A 828 -0.29 51.25 31.76
CA SER A 828 0.14 51.76 33.07
C SER A 828 0.95 50.72 33.82
N VAL A 829 1.84 51.18 34.71
CA VAL A 829 2.64 50.33 35.60
C VAL A 829 2.28 50.68 37.04
N ILE A 830 2.09 49.67 37.88
CA ILE A 830 1.80 49.84 39.30
C ILE A 830 3.09 49.58 40.08
N PHE A 831 3.43 50.49 40.99
CA PHE A 831 4.56 50.36 41.90
C PHE A 831 4.07 50.00 43.32
N GLU A 832 4.92 49.33 44.09
CA GLU A 832 4.74 49.08 45.53
C GLU A 832 5.96 49.51 46.34
#